data_AF-A0A923M4Q7-F1
#
_entry.id   AF-A0A923M4Q7-F1
#
_cell.length_a   1.000
_cell.length_b   1.000
_cell.length_c   1.000
_cell.angle_alpha   90.00
_cell.angle_beta   90.00
_cell.angle_gamma   90.00
#
_symmetry.space_group_name_H-M   'P 1'
#
loop_
_entity.id
_entity.type
_entity.pdbx_description
1 polymer ?
#
loop_
_entity_poly.entity_id
_entity_poly.type
_entity_poly.pdbx_seq_one_letter_code
_entity_poly.pdbx_strand_id
1 'polypeptide(L)'
;MQRTIPCVLMRAGTSRGPFFLREWLPADETARDEALIGAIGASDLLQVDGVGGGSTLTSKVAIVSKSSQPGCDVDYLFAQVGVGQKSVDTRPNCGNMLSGVAPFAIEQGLVAVKEGETTVRVFNVNTRSRIDVTVQTPGRRVQYDGDTGIDGVAGTAAPIRLNFLDAWGAVTGSLFPTGHRIDTIEGIEVTCIDAAMPLVIMRARDLGLTGRELPAELDADAALMARIEKIRCAAGEAMGLGDVSGSVVPKPVIASDGDDADSITSRYFTPRRCHASHAVTGAIGVATAFALPGTVASGRTRRAGVRSIAVLHPQGRIEIEVTVEGAGDEARVQRAALVRTARKILQGDLHLPPYVFSNVPEGDKPMKRFIAPAVAAAMIAATPAMAAYPEKPITLVVPTAAGGGNDAMARTIAQKLGPLLGQQIIVDNRAGANGAIASEFVARAPADGHTLMFGYIATHAMNPALQKLRYDPVADFAPIGLVANSPTLMVANPTVAVKDVKDLVTQLKAKPDKFAYASAGNGTAPHFAAELFKLNAGVKMIGAPYRGSAPAITDTIGGQTQFMFPSLFTAMPYVKSGKLKALAVAGPKRSPLLPDVPTLKEAGVDGVDVQQWYGFFAPAKTPKPVIDQINKALNQVLADKETIKRIQEHGAEVETSTPERFGELVKSELAKWKGVVQRAKLTAE
;
A
#
# COMPACT_ATOMS: atom_id res chain seq x y z
N MET A 1 -31.90 -7.01 1.92
CA MET A 1 -30.64 -7.44 1.25
C MET A 1 -30.11 -8.69 1.93
N GLN A 2 -29.66 -9.68 1.17
CA GLN A 2 -29.17 -10.95 1.72
C GLN A 2 -27.82 -10.72 2.41
N ARG A 3 -27.74 -10.99 3.71
CA ARG A 3 -26.54 -10.75 4.53
C ARG A 3 -25.49 -11.85 4.43
N THR A 4 -25.84 -12.93 3.76
CA THR A 4 -24.98 -14.08 3.54
C THR A 4 -24.99 -14.36 2.06
N ILE A 5 -23.85 -14.24 1.40
CA ILE A 5 -23.70 -14.48 -0.03
C ILE A 5 -22.72 -15.64 -0.26
N PRO A 6 -22.95 -16.54 -1.23
CA PRO A 6 -21.95 -17.53 -1.59
C PRO A 6 -20.68 -16.84 -2.09
N CYS A 7 -19.53 -17.44 -1.81
CA CYS A 7 -18.22 -16.88 -2.10
C CYS A 7 -17.23 -17.99 -2.44
N VAL A 8 -16.45 -17.80 -3.51
CA VAL A 8 -15.27 -18.62 -3.79
C VAL A 8 -14.04 -17.73 -3.72
N LEU A 9 -13.17 -17.97 -2.74
CA LEU A 9 -11.88 -17.29 -2.65
C LEU A 9 -10.86 -18.04 -3.50
N MET A 10 -10.23 -17.35 -4.45
CA MET A 10 -9.21 -17.96 -5.33
C MET A 10 -7.93 -17.14 -5.35
N ARG A 11 -6.80 -17.84 -5.52
CA ARG A 11 -5.61 -17.25 -6.13
C ARG A 11 -5.78 -17.35 -7.65
N ALA A 12 -5.55 -16.25 -8.35
CA ALA A 12 -5.59 -16.19 -9.80
C ALA A 12 -4.38 -15.37 -10.29
N GLY A 13 -3.43 -16.05 -10.93
CA GLY A 13 -2.09 -15.51 -11.21
C GLY A 13 -1.38 -15.17 -9.91
N THR A 14 -0.80 -13.97 -9.83
CA THR A 14 -0.17 -13.42 -8.62
C THR A 14 -1.14 -12.60 -7.76
N SER A 15 -2.44 -12.66 -8.04
CA SER A 15 -3.50 -11.96 -7.28
C SER A 15 -4.36 -12.93 -6.46
N ARG A 16 -5.08 -12.40 -5.47
CA ARG A 16 -6.09 -13.14 -4.71
C ARG A 16 -7.35 -12.30 -4.54
N GLY A 17 -8.52 -12.94 -4.59
CA GLY A 17 -9.77 -12.25 -4.38
C GLY A 17 -10.98 -13.19 -4.40
N PRO A 18 -12.12 -12.75 -3.85
CA PRO A 18 -13.37 -13.49 -3.99
C PRO A 18 -13.90 -13.42 -5.44
N PHE A 19 -14.49 -14.54 -5.84
CA PHE A 19 -15.23 -14.74 -7.08
C PHE A 19 -16.70 -14.94 -6.72
N PHE A 20 -17.57 -14.23 -7.43
CA PHE A 20 -19.02 -14.28 -7.25
C PHE A 20 -19.70 -14.59 -8.58
N LEU A 21 -20.78 -15.38 -8.55
CA LEU A 21 -21.74 -15.32 -9.64
C LEU A 21 -22.47 -13.96 -9.59
N ARG A 22 -22.78 -13.38 -10.75
CA ARG A 22 -23.53 -12.13 -10.83
C ARG A 22 -24.86 -12.20 -10.08
N GLU A 23 -25.51 -13.37 -10.09
CA GLU A 23 -26.79 -13.63 -9.42
C GLU A 23 -26.69 -13.70 -7.89
N TRP A 24 -25.49 -13.90 -7.32
CA TRP A 24 -25.26 -13.86 -5.88
C TRP A 24 -25.18 -12.43 -5.34
N LEU A 25 -25.03 -11.46 -6.23
CA LEU A 25 -24.90 -10.05 -5.89
C LEU A 25 -26.18 -9.29 -6.25
N PRO A 26 -26.47 -8.18 -5.54
CA PRO A 26 -27.59 -7.29 -5.85
C PRO A 26 -27.63 -6.86 -7.31
N ALA A 27 -28.83 -6.75 -7.88
CA ALA A 27 -29.02 -6.26 -9.25
C ALA A 27 -28.59 -4.78 -9.39
N ASP A 28 -28.92 -3.95 -8.39
CA ASP A 28 -28.50 -2.56 -8.31
C ASP A 28 -26.99 -2.42 -8.11
N GLU A 29 -26.35 -1.50 -8.84
CA GLU A 29 -24.89 -1.33 -8.82
C GLU A 29 -24.37 -0.72 -7.52
N THR A 30 -25.14 0.19 -6.92
CA THR A 30 -24.75 0.81 -5.64
C THR A 30 -24.78 -0.24 -4.54
N ALA A 31 -25.87 -1.01 -4.47
CA ALA A 31 -26.01 -2.11 -3.52
C ALA A 31 -24.97 -3.21 -3.77
N ARG A 32 -24.63 -3.51 -5.03
CA ARG A 32 -23.53 -4.41 -5.38
C ARG A 32 -22.22 -3.89 -4.78
N ASP A 33 -21.89 -2.63 -4.99
CA ASP A 33 -20.63 -2.05 -4.53
C ASP A 33 -20.53 -2.03 -3.00
N GLU A 34 -21.63 -1.76 -2.30
CA GLU A 34 -21.73 -1.91 -0.84
C GLU A 34 -21.46 -3.36 -0.40
N ALA A 35 -22.03 -4.35 -1.10
CA ALA A 35 -21.78 -5.75 -0.83
C ALA A 35 -20.30 -6.12 -1.06
N LEU A 36 -19.66 -5.58 -2.10
CA LEU A 36 -18.23 -5.81 -2.37
C LEU A 36 -17.35 -5.16 -1.30
N ILE A 37 -17.70 -3.95 -0.84
CA ILE A 37 -17.03 -3.25 0.26
C ILE A 37 -17.09 -4.09 1.54
N GLY A 38 -18.25 -4.64 1.87
CA GLY A 38 -18.43 -5.54 3.02
C GLY A 38 -17.71 -6.87 2.84
N ALA A 39 -17.78 -7.47 1.65
CA ALA A 39 -17.12 -8.74 1.37
C ALA A 39 -15.61 -8.65 1.58
N ILE A 40 -15.00 -7.57 1.09
CA ILE A 40 -13.56 -7.34 1.16
C ILE A 40 -13.13 -6.76 2.52
N GLY A 41 -13.99 -6.03 3.22
CA GLY A 41 -13.60 -5.26 4.41
C GLY A 41 -12.91 -3.94 4.05
N ALA A 42 -13.33 -3.30 2.96
CA ALA A 42 -12.61 -2.18 2.32
C ALA A 42 -12.36 -0.96 3.22
N SER A 43 -13.21 -0.78 4.25
CA SER A 43 -13.13 0.35 5.19
C SER A 43 -11.91 0.27 6.10
N ASP A 44 -11.28 -0.89 6.21
CA ASP A 44 -10.08 -1.14 7.01
C ASP A 44 -8.85 -1.31 6.10
N LEU A 45 -7.71 -0.78 6.53
CA LEU A 45 -6.42 -0.95 5.84
C LEU A 45 -5.90 -2.37 5.90
N LEU A 46 -6.16 -3.08 7.01
CA LEU A 46 -5.81 -4.50 7.13
C LEU A 46 -6.90 -5.39 6.56
N GLN A 47 -8.09 -4.84 6.31
CA GLN A 47 -9.27 -5.54 5.82
C GLN A 47 -9.68 -6.70 6.74
N VAL A 48 -9.51 -6.55 8.06
CA VAL A 48 -9.70 -7.64 9.03
C VAL A 48 -11.15 -8.12 9.15
N ASP A 49 -12.09 -7.27 8.77
CA ASP A 49 -13.54 -7.55 8.81
C ASP A 49 -14.10 -7.97 7.43
N GLY A 50 -13.26 -8.63 6.62
CA GLY A 50 -13.63 -9.17 5.31
C GLY A 50 -12.59 -10.16 4.80
N VAL A 51 -12.73 -10.62 3.56
CA VAL A 51 -11.80 -11.58 2.93
C VAL A 51 -10.60 -10.91 2.23
N GLY A 52 -10.52 -9.58 2.33
CA GLY A 52 -9.38 -8.81 1.87
C GLY A 52 -8.07 -9.22 2.55
N GLY A 53 -6.96 -8.69 2.05
CA GLY A 53 -5.62 -8.99 2.60
C GLY A 53 -4.78 -7.76 2.88
N GLY A 54 -5.41 -6.57 2.92
CA GLY A 54 -4.74 -5.31 3.21
C GLY A 54 -3.76 -4.82 2.14
N SER A 55 -3.88 -5.35 0.92
CA SER A 55 -3.06 -4.93 -0.23
C SER A 55 -3.89 -4.87 -1.50
N THR A 56 -3.45 -4.09 -2.48
CA THR A 56 -4.12 -4.01 -3.79
C THR A 56 -4.10 -5.34 -4.56
N LEU A 57 -3.15 -6.25 -4.27
CA LEU A 57 -3.08 -7.59 -4.88
C LEU A 57 -4.10 -8.58 -4.30
N THR A 58 -4.56 -8.31 -3.07
CA THR A 58 -5.48 -9.16 -2.30
C THR A 58 -6.82 -8.48 -2.02
N SER A 59 -7.09 -7.35 -2.70
CA SER A 59 -8.31 -6.55 -2.60
C SER A 59 -8.96 -6.42 -3.98
N LYS A 60 -9.32 -7.57 -4.55
CA LYS A 60 -9.78 -7.71 -5.94
C LYS A 60 -11.01 -8.58 -5.98
N VAL A 61 -11.97 -8.26 -6.84
CA VAL A 61 -13.17 -9.07 -7.01
C VAL A 61 -13.34 -9.45 -8.47
N ALA A 62 -13.77 -10.68 -8.69
CA ALA A 62 -14.25 -11.16 -9.99
C ALA A 62 -15.73 -11.51 -9.92
N ILE A 63 -16.52 -10.93 -10.81
CA ILE A 63 -17.95 -11.23 -10.96
C ILE A 63 -18.13 -11.92 -12.30
N VAL A 64 -18.73 -13.11 -12.28
CA VAL A 64 -18.87 -13.96 -13.46
C VAL A 64 -20.35 -14.29 -13.69
N SER A 65 -20.78 -14.29 -14.94
CA SER A 65 -22.11 -14.76 -15.34
C SER A 65 -22.06 -15.47 -16.67
N LYS A 66 -23.14 -16.16 -17.03
CA LYS A 66 -23.32 -16.58 -18.42
C LYS A 66 -23.35 -15.37 -19.33
N SER A 67 -22.63 -15.44 -20.45
CA SER A 67 -22.53 -14.31 -21.37
C SER A 67 -23.79 -14.18 -22.22
N SER A 68 -24.19 -12.92 -22.45
CA SER A 68 -25.18 -12.55 -23.48
C SER A 68 -24.54 -12.16 -24.81
N GLN A 69 -23.21 -12.01 -24.85
CA GLN A 69 -22.47 -11.65 -26.05
C GLN A 69 -22.36 -12.84 -27.01
N PRO A 70 -22.64 -12.66 -28.31
CA PRO A 70 -22.54 -13.71 -29.31
C PRO A 70 -21.16 -14.40 -29.29
N GLY A 71 -21.19 -15.73 -29.20
CA GLY A 71 -19.98 -16.56 -29.25
C GLY A 71 -19.14 -16.55 -27.97
N CYS A 72 -19.52 -15.85 -26.90
CA CYS A 72 -18.83 -15.92 -25.61
C CYS A 72 -19.63 -16.78 -24.62
N ASP A 73 -18.91 -17.55 -23.79
CA ASP A 73 -19.52 -18.47 -22.82
C ASP A 73 -19.91 -17.75 -21.53
N VAL A 74 -19.02 -16.89 -21.02
CA VAL A 74 -19.20 -16.16 -19.76
C VAL A 74 -18.79 -14.71 -19.87
N ASP A 75 -19.49 -13.85 -19.13
CA ASP A 75 -19.10 -12.47 -18.87
C ASP A 75 -18.23 -12.43 -17.62
N TYR A 76 -17.19 -11.60 -17.65
CA TYR A 76 -16.31 -11.32 -16.52
C TYR A 76 -16.22 -9.82 -16.27
N LEU A 77 -16.67 -9.39 -15.09
CA LEU A 77 -16.49 -8.04 -14.58
C LEU A 77 -15.47 -8.06 -13.45
N PHE A 78 -14.36 -7.34 -13.63
CA PHE A 78 -13.39 -7.05 -12.59
C PHE A 78 -13.83 -5.84 -11.76
N ALA A 79 -13.59 -5.90 -10.45
CA ALA A 79 -13.66 -4.73 -9.59
C ALA A 79 -12.43 -4.65 -8.68
N GLN A 80 -11.78 -3.48 -8.68
CA GLN A 80 -10.75 -3.13 -7.70
C GLN A 80 -11.44 -2.51 -6.49
N VAL A 81 -11.31 -3.13 -5.32
CA VAL A 81 -11.90 -2.60 -4.09
C VAL A 81 -10.81 -1.88 -3.28
N GLY A 82 -11.17 -0.73 -2.69
CA GLY A 82 -10.26 0.10 -1.91
C GLY A 82 -9.69 -0.60 -0.68
N VAL A 83 -8.50 -0.17 -0.25
CA VAL A 83 -7.84 -0.61 0.99
C VAL A 83 -7.84 0.57 1.95
N GLY A 84 -8.56 0.47 3.07
CA GLY A 84 -8.80 1.58 4.00
C GLY A 84 -9.70 2.70 3.46
N GLN A 85 -10.44 2.45 2.38
CA GLN A 85 -11.35 3.40 1.75
C GLN A 85 -12.57 2.64 1.18
N LYS A 86 -13.78 3.14 1.45
CA LYS A 86 -15.04 2.63 0.90
C LYS A 86 -15.16 3.01 -0.59
N SER A 87 -14.51 2.26 -1.46
CA SER A 87 -14.53 2.50 -2.90
C SER A 87 -14.46 1.20 -3.69
N VAL A 88 -15.11 1.20 -4.85
CA VAL A 88 -15.07 0.15 -5.86
C VAL A 88 -14.78 0.82 -7.20
N ASP A 89 -13.79 0.33 -7.93
CA ASP A 89 -13.45 0.81 -9.27
C ASP A 89 -13.54 -0.34 -10.28
N THR A 90 -14.52 -0.25 -11.16
CA THR A 90 -14.80 -1.22 -12.25
C THR A 90 -14.29 -0.73 -13.61
N ARG A 91 -13.57 0.39 -13.69
CA ARG A 91 -12.95 0.84 -14.94
C ARG A 91 -11.76 -0.01 -15.38
N PRO A 92 -10.81 -0.41 -14.49
CA PRO A 92 -9.69 -1.23 -14.93
C PRO A 92 -10.11 -2.68 -15.21
N ASN A 93 -9.23 -3.44 -15.86
CA ASN A 93 -9.26 -4.89 -15.93
C ASN A 93 -8.07 -5.49 -15.16
N CYS A 94 -8.14 -6.76 -14.77
CA CYS A 94 -7.05 -7.51 -14.17
C CYS A 94 -6.80 -8.85 -14.87
N GLY A 95 -5.76 -8.91 -15.70
CA GLY A 95 -5.35 -10.14 -16.39
C GLY A 95 -4.91 -11.28 -15.46
N ASN A 96 -4.52 -10.98 -14.21
CA ASN A 96 -4.27 -12.02 -13.20
C ASN A 96 -5.57 -12.67 -12.73
N MET A 97 -6.57 -11.87 -12.33
CA MET A 97 -7.85 -12.39 -11.85
C MET A 97 -8.59 -13.17 -12.95
N LEU A 98 -8.41 -12.79 -14.21
CA LEU A 98 -8.93 -13.50 -15.38
C LEU A 98 -8.56 -15.00 -15.39
N SER A 99 -7.38 -15.39 -14.88
CA SER A 99 -6.99 -16.81 -14.87
C SER A 99 -7.83 -17.68 -13.93
N GLY A 100 -8.58 -17.08 -13.00
CA GLY A 100 -9.52 -17.80 -12.14
C GLY A 100 -10.93 -17.95 -12.74
N VAL A 101 -11.23 -17.24 -13.84
CA VAL A 101 -12.61 -17.14 -14.37
C VAL A 101 -13.10 -18.47 -14.95
N ALA A 102 -12.32 -19.13 -15.81
CA ALA A 102 -12.73 -20.42 -16.39
C ALA A 102 -12.82 -21.55 -15.34
N PRO A 103 -11.83 -21.73 -14.44
CA PRO A 103 -11.96 -22.66 -13.32
C PRO A 103 -13.25 -22.44 -12.51
N PHE A 104 -13.52 -21.18 -12.15
CA PHE A 104 -14.72 -20.81 -11.41
C PHE A 104 -16.00 -21.12 -12.20
N ALA A 105 -16.07 -20.69 -13.46
CA ALA A 105 -17.23 -20.89 -14.32
C ALA A 105 -17.58 -22.38 -14.52
N ILE A 106 -16.57 -23.23 -14.71
CA ILE A 106 -16.76 -24.68 -14.85
C ILE A 106 -17.30 -25.27 -13.55
N GLU A 107 -16.67 -24.95 -12.41
CA GLU A 107 -17.08 -25.50 -11.11
C GLU A 107 -18.44 -24.98 -10.63
N GLN A 108 -18.83 -23.77 -11.03
CA GLN A 108 -20.17 -23.22 -10.77
C GLN A 108 -21.21 -23.64 -11.82
N GLY A 109 -20.85 -24.49 -12.79
CA GLY A 109 -21.79 -25.04 -13.77
C GLY A 109 -22.25 -24.07 -14.86
N LEU A 110 -21.54 -22.95 -15.06
CA LEU A 110 -21.83 -22.01 -16.15
C LEU A 110 -21.43 -22.56 -17.53
N VAL A 111 -20.45 -23.46 -17.57
CA VAL A 111 -19.87 -24.01 -18.80
C VAL A 111 -19.76 -25.52 -18.70
N ALA A 112 -20.13 -26.22 -19.77
CA ALA A 112 -19.97 -27.66 -19.87
C ALA A 112 -18.49 -28.04 -19.97
N VAL A 113 -18.03 -28.89 -19.04
CA VAL A 113 -16.66 -29.38 -18.98
C VAL A 113 -16.37 -30.45 -20.04
N LYS A 114 -15.19 -30.38 -20.65
CA LYS A 114 -14.68 -31.37 -21.62
C LYS A 114 -13.60 -32.25 -20.96
N GLU A 115 -13.39 -33.44 -21.52
CA GLU A 115 -12.31 -34.33 -21.08
C GLU A 115 -10.96 -33.79 -21.57
N GLY A 116 -9.92 -33.86 -20.72
CA GLY A 116 -8.57 -33.40 -21.04
C GLY A 116 -8.41 -31.89 -20.84
N GLU A 117 -8.98 -31.06 -21.73
CA GLU A 117 -8.92 -29.61 -21.64
C GLU A 117 -10.27 -28.96 -21.94
N THR A 118 -10.58 -27.87 -21.25
CA THR A 118 -11.76 -27.04 -21.50
C THR A 118 -11.34 -25.61 -21.79
N THR A 119 -11.69 -25.11 -22.98
CA THR A 119 -11.55 -23.69 -23.34
C THR A 119 -12.87 -22.98 -23.09
N VAL A 120 -12.82 -21.91 -22.31
CA VAL A 120 -13.94 -21.01 -22.03
C VAL A 120 -13.66 -19.67 -22.70
N ARG A 121 -14.55 -19.21 -23.57
CA ARG A 121 -14.47 -17.87 -24.16
C ARG A 121 -15.09 -16.86 -23.20
N VAL A 122 -14.25 -16.02 -22.63
CA VAL A 122 -14.62 -14.99 -21.66
C VAL A 122 -14.79 -13.65 -22.37
N PHE A 123 -15.93 -13.01 -22.19
CA PHE A 123 -16.13 -11.60 -22.52
C PHE A 123 -15.79 -10.74 -21.30
N ASN A 124 -14.77 -9.90 -21.42
CA ASN A 124 -14.36 -9.00 -20.35
C ASN A 124 -15.21 -7.73 -20.38
N VAL A 125 -16.13 -7.56 -19.43
CA VAL A 125 -17.08 -6.44 -19.41
C VAL A 125 -16.36 -5.08 -19.29
N ASN A 126 -15.26 -5.01 -18.54
CA ASN A 126 -14.52 -3.75 -18.33
C ASN A 126 -13.91 -3.20 -19.62
N THR A 127 -13.43 -4.10 -20.49
CA THR A 127 -12.65 -3.74 -21.70
C THR A 127 -13.32 -4.14 -23.00
N ARG A 128 -14.44 -4.86 -22.93
CA ARG A 128 -15.15 -5.43 -24.08
C ARG A 128 -14.31 -6.39 -24.94
N SER A 129 -13.22 -6.91 -24.38
CA SER A 129 -12.31 -7.84 -25.07
C SER A 129 -12.76 -9.29 -24.88
N ARG A 130 -12.42 -10.14 -25.85
CA ARG A 130 -12.65 -11.59 -25.85
C ARG A 130 -11.35 -12.32 -25.58
N ILE A 131 -11.40 -13.23 -24.61
CA ILE A 131 -10.24 -14.03 -24.20
C ILE A 131 -10.65 -15.50 -24.12
N ASP A 132 -9.92 -16.35 -24.84
CA ASP A 132 -10.02 -17.79 -24.66
C ASP A 132 -9.17 -18.19 -23.46
N VAL A 133 -9.79 -18.80 -22.46
CA VAL A 133 -9.14 -19.30 -21.24
C VAL A 133 -9.20 -20.82 -21.25
N THR A 134 -8.07 -21.46 -21.52
CA THR A 134 -7.95 -22.92 -21.56
C THR A 134 -7.44 -23.45 -20.22
N VAL A 135 -8.17 -24.39 -19.64
CA VAL A 135 -7.86 -25.04 -18.37
C VAL A 135 -7.76 -26.56 -18.53
N GLN A 136 -6.91 -27.18 -17.72
CA GLN A 136 -6.78 -28.63 -17.65
C GLN A 136 -7.98 -29.23 -16.92
N THR A 137 -8.65 -30.19 -17.56
CA THR A 137 -9.86 -30.86 -17.06
C THR A 137 -9.85 -32.38 -17.22
N PRO A 138 -8.81 -33.12 -16.79
CA PRO A 138 -8.82 -34.57 -16.82
C PRO A 138 -9.93 -35.15 -15.92
N GLY A 139 -10.57 -36.22 -16.37
CA GLY A 139 -11.73 -36.81 -15.68
C GLY A 139 -12.91 -35.83 -15.58
N ARG A 140 -13.00 -34.87 -16.51
CA ARG A 140 -13.99 -33.78 -16.54
C ARG A 140 -14.04 -32.96 -15.25
N ARG A 141 -12.89 -32.73 -14.60
CA ARG A 141 -12.79 -31.89 -13.40
C ARG A 141 -11.62 -30.94 -13.54
N VAL A 142 -11.79 -29.70 -13.09
CA VAL A 142 -10.71 -28.72 -13.07
C VAL A 142 -9.53 -29.27 -12.26
N GLN A 143 -8.35 -29.30 -12.88
CA GLN A 143 -7.10 -29.65 -12.23
C GLN A 143 -6.37 -28.37 -11.82
N TYR A 144 -6.00 -28.27 -10.54
CA TYR A 144 -5.19 -27.16 -10.02
C TYR A 144 -3.72 -27.52 -9.82
N ASP A 145 -3.40 -28.80 -9.64
CA ASP A 145 -2.04 -29.27 -9.40
C ASP A 145 -1.31 -29.53 -10.72
N GLY A 146 -0.04 -29.14 -10.79
CA GLY A 146 0.80 -29.27 -11.97
C GLY A 146 2.23 -28.79 -11.71
N ASP A 147 3.05 -28.78 -12.75
CA ASP A 147 4.49 -28.48 -12.72
C ASP A 147 4.84 -27.07 -13.20
N THR A 148 3.84 -26.27 -13.57
CA THR A 148 4.06 -24.91 -14.06
C THR A 148 4.32 -23.95 -12.90
N GLY A 149 5.52 -23.38 -12.85
CA GLY A 149 5.88 -22.26 -11.96
C GLY A 149 5.55 -20.90 -12.59
N ILE A 150 5.20 -19.92 -11.76
CA ILE A 150 5.12 -18.51 -12.17
C ILE A 150 5.80 -17.63 -11.11
N ASP A 151 6.56 -16.63 -11.55
CA ASP A 151 7.25 -15.71 -10.64
C ASP A 151 6.24 -14.97 -9.74
N GLY A 152 6.55 -14.91 -8.45
CA GLY A 152 5.70 -14.30 -7.41
C GLY A 152 4.72 -15.28 -6.72
N VAL A 153 4.71 -16.57 -7.09
CA VAL A 153 3.93 -17.61 -6.39
C VAL A 153 4.86 -18.75 -6.01
N ALA A 154 4.78 -19.20 -4.75
CA ALA A 154 5.56 -20.34 -4.28
C ALA A 154 5.00 -21.66 -4.84
N GLY A 155 5.89 -22.58 -5.24
CA GLY A 155 5.54 -23.89 -5.77
C GLY A 155 5.10 -23.87 -7.23
N THR A 156 4.40 -24.92 -7.65
CA THR A 156 3.91 -25.12 -9.02
C THR A 156 2.41 -25.44 -9.02
N ALA A 157 1.76 -25.26 -10.16
CA ALA A 157 0.33 -25.53 -10.36
C ALA A 157 0.04 -25.87 -11.83
N ALA A 158 -1.19 -26.28 -12.12
CA ALA A 158 -1.62 -26.57 -13.50
C ALA A 158 -1.60 -25.29 -14.35
N PRO A 159 -1.16 -25.38 -15.63
CA PRO A 159 -1.14 -24.25 -16.53
C PRO A 159 -2.56 -23.85 -16.94
N ILE A 160 -2.78 -22.54 -17.02
CA ILE A 160 -3.99 -21.92 -17.58
C ILE A 160 -3.53 -20.99 -18.69
N ARG A 161 -3.91 -21.30 -19.93
CA ARG A 161 -3.56 -20.49 -21.09
C ARG A 161 -4.58 -19.39 -21.28
N LEU A 162 -4.14 -18.14 -21.24
CA LEU A 162 -4.95 -16.96 -21.55
C LEU A 162 -4.60 -16.53 -22.97
N ASN A 163 -5.60 -16.47 -23.85
CA ASN A 163 -5.41 -16.15 -25.26
C ASN A 163 -6.30 -14.97 -25.67
N PHE A 164 -5.72 -13.78 -25.74
CA PHE A 164 -6.42 -12.54 -26.06
C PHE A 164 -6.60 -12.43 -27.57
N LEU A 165 -7.86 -12.29 -28.00
CA LEU A 165 -8.25 -12.35 -29.42
C LEU A 165 -8.35 -10.97 -30.06
N ASP A 166 -8.82 -9.98 -29.32
CA ASP A 166 -9.15 -8.64 -29.84
C ASP A 166 -8.96 -7.54 -28.79
N ALA A 167 -7.90 -7.66 -27.99
CA ALA A 167 -7.56 -6.67 -26.97
C ALA A 167 -6.95 -5.36 -27.52
N TRP A 168 -6.95 -5.18 -28.84
CA TRP A 168 -6.28 -4.10 -29.57
C TRP A 168 -7.23 -2.89 -29.68
N GLY A 169 -6.94 -1.81 -28.98
CA GLY A 169 -7.82 -0.63 -28.90
C GLY A 169 -9.05 -0.82 -28.01
N ALA A 170 -8.99 -1.73 -27.04
CA ALA A 170 -10.14 -2.10 -26.22
C ALA A 170 -10.72 -0.91 -25.40
N VAL A 171 -9.91 0.10 -25.06
CA VAL A 171 -10.32 1.27 -24.30
C VAL A 171 -10.47 2.51 -25.19
N THR A 172 -9.57 2.67 -26.15
CA THR A 172 -9.43 3.88 -26.98
C THR A 172 -10.01 3.75 -28.38
N GLY A 173 -10.38 2.53 -28.80
CA GLY A 173 -10.88 2.22 -30.15
C GLY A 173 -9.80 1.95 -31.19
N SER A 174 -8.51 2.14 -30.88
CA SER A 174 -7.39 1.91 -31.81
C SER A 174 -6.18 1.32 -31.08
N LEU A 175 -5.42 0.45 -31.75
CA LEU A 175 -4.16 -0.08 -31.20
C LEU A 175 -3.13 1.04 -30.95
N PHE A 176 -3.07 2.02 -31.85
CA PHE A 176 -2.23 3.21 -31.74
C PHE A 176 -3.16 4.43 -31.71
N PRO A 177 -3.57 4.90 -30.51
CA PRO A 177 -4.64 5.89 -30.38
C PRO A 177 -4.30 7.26 -30.95
N THR A 178 -3.00 7.59 -31.01
CA THR A 178 -2.48 8.82 -31.62
C THR A 178 -2.43 8.77 -33.15
N GLY A 179 -2.67 7.59 -33.74
CA GLY A 179 -2.47 7.33 -35.17
C GLY A 179 -1.02 7.02 -35.55
N HIS A 180 -0.07 7.14 -34.62
CA HIS A 180 1.35 6.90 -34.87
C HIS A 180 1.90 5.78 -33.97
N ARG A 181 2.89 5.03 -34.49
CA ARG A 181 3.61 4.04 -33.68
C ARG A 181 4.66 4.69 -32.77
N ILE A 182 5.16 5.87 -33.15
CA ILE A 182 6.07 6.71 -32.36
C ILE A 182 5.55 8.15 -32.41
N ASP A 183 5.40 8.75 -31.25
CA ASP A 183 5.10 10.17 -31.05
C ASP A 183 6.30 10.85 -30.37
N THR A 184 6.36 12.19 -30.44
CA THR A 184 7.30 12.98 -29.64
C THR A 184 6.54 13.75 -28.57
N ILE A 185 6.79 13.41 -27.30
CA ILE A 185 6.14 14.03 -26.14
C ILE A 185 7.22 14.50 -25.17
N GLU A 186 7.16 15.75 -24.72
CA GLU A 186 8.14 16.33 -23.78
C GLU A 186 9.61 16.12 -24.23
N GLY A 187 9.84 16.23 -25.55
CA GLY A 187 11.16 16.15 -26.16
C GLY A 187 11.77 14.75 -26.26
N ILE A 188 10.99 13.68 -26.01
CA ILE A 188 11.43 12.29 -26.21
C ILE A 188 10.47 11.52 -27.11
N GLU A 189 10.98 10.48 -27.76
CA GLU A 189 10.14 9.54 -28.51
C GLU A 189 9.41 8.61 -27.55
N VAL A 190 8.11 8.42 -27.76
CA VAL A 190 7.26 7.49 -27.00
C VAL A 190 6.39 6.66 -27.94
N THR A 191 5.93 5.51 -27.46
CA THR A 191 4.85 4.76 -28.12
C THR A 191 3.61 4.79 -27.23
N CYS A 192 2.53 5.40 -27.74
CA CYS A 192 1.20 5.35 -27.15
C CYS A 192 0.43 4.16 -27.76
N ILE A 193 0.19 3.12 -26.96
CA ILE A 193 -0.42 1.86 -27.43
C ILE A 193 -1.56 1.44 -26.51
N ASP A 194 -2.64 0.93 -27.08
CA ASP A 194 -3.73 0.30 -26.34
C ASP A 194 -3.85 -1.17 -26.74
N ALA A 195 -3.17 -2.03 -25.98
CA ALA A 195 -3.18 -3.47 -26.17
C ALA A 195 -3.41 -4.14 -24.82
N ALA A 196 -4.65 -4.54 -24.57
CA ALA A 196 -5.22 -4.95 -23.28
C ALA A 196 -5.23 -3.86 -22.17
N MET A 197 -4.42 -2.82 -22.30
CA MET A 197 -4.35 -1.65 -21.43
C MET A 197 -3.70 -0.49 -22.21
N PRO A 198 -4.19 0.76 -22.07
CA PRO A 198 -3.50 1.94 -22.57
C PRO A 198 -2.17 2.16 -21.86
N LEU A 199 -1.07 2.19 -22.63
CA LEU A 199 0.30 2.42 -22.17
C LEU A 199 0.92 3.61 -22.90
N VAL A 200 1.82 4.30 -22.20
CA VAL A 200 2.84 5.17 -22.82
C VAL A 200 4.21 4.57 -22.52
N ILE A 201 4.88 4.10 -23.56
CA ILE A 201 6.17 3.42 -23.47
C ILE A 201 7.28 4.41 -23.82
N MET A 202 8.28 4.52 -22.96
CA MET A 202 9.45 5.39 -23.11
C MET A 202 10.72 4.53 -23.10
N ARG A 203 11.78 4.94 -23.82
CA ARG A 203 13.07 4.26 -23.72
C ARG A 203 13.81 4.72 -22.47
N ALA A 204 14.40 3.77 -21.73
CA ALA A 204 15.19 4.07 -20.54
C ALA A 204 16.31 5.08 -20.83
N ARG A 205 17.03 4.91 -21.94
CA ARG A 205 18.13 5.80 -22.35
C ARG A 205 17.70 7.26 -22.56
N ASP A 206 16.47 7.51 -23.02
CA ASP A 206 15.96 8.88 -23.26
C ASP A 206 15.64 9.60 -21.93
N LEU A 207 15.54 8.83 -20.84
CA LEU A 207 15.38 9.30 -19.47
C LEU A 207 16.69 9.28 -18.68
N GLY A 208 17.81 8.88 -19.28
CA GLY A 208 19.10 8.73 -18.59
C GLY A 208 19.18 7.49 -17.70
N LEU A 209 18.37 6.47 -17.98
CA LEU A 209 18.26 5.24 -17.20
C LEU A 209 18.82 4.04 -17.97
N THR A 210 19.23 3.02 -17.22
CA THR A 210 19.57 1.70 -17.74
C THR A 210 18.34 0.85 -18.02
N GLY A 211 17.24 1.09 -17.30
CA GLY A 211 16.02 0.28 -17.31
C GLY A 211 16.06 -0.91 -16.35
N ARG A 212 17.19 -1.14 -15.66
CA ARG A 212 17.36 -2.21 -14.67
C ARG A 212 17.31 -1.73 -13.22
N GLU A 213 17.04 -0.45 -12.98
CA GLU A 213 16.89 0.14 -11.65
C GLU A 213 15.85 -0.62 -10.81
N LEU A 214 16.03 -0.63 -9.50
CA LEU A 214 15.03 -1.17 -8.58
C LEU A 214 13.81 -0.24 -8.52
N PRO A 215 12.59 -0.76 -8.30
CA PRO A 215 11.39 0.06 -8.14
C PRO A 215 11.55 1.19 -7.12
N ALA A 216 12.25 0.92 -6.01
CA ALA A 216 12.51 1.90 -4.96
C ALA A 216 13.46 3.03 -5.40
N GLU A 217 14.37 2.77 -6.35
CA GLU A 217 15.27 3.80 -6.89
C GLU A 217 14.50 4.73 -7.82
N LEU A 218 13.66 4.18 -8.70
CA LEU A 218 12.78 4.95 -9.58
C LEU A 218 11.76 5.78 -8.79
N ASP A 219 11.14 5.19 -7.76
CA ASP A 219 10.17 5.87 -6.89
C ASP A 219 10.81 7.00 -6.06
N ALA A 220 12.11 6.89 -5.73
CA ALA A 220 12.82 7.89 -4.95
C ALA A 220 13.28 9.10 -5.80
N ASP A 221 13.38 8.95 -7.12
CA ASP A 221 13.74 10.04 -8.03
C ASP A 221 12.53 10.93 -8.35
N ALA A 222 12.33 11.95 -7.51
CA ALA A 222 11.23 12.90 -7.64
C ALA A 222 11.24 13.66 -8.99
N ALA A 223 12.41 13.92 -9.57
CA ALA A 223 12.52 14.64 -10.83
C ALA A 223 12.10 13.75 -12.01
N LEU A 224 12.57 12.50 -12.01
CA LEU A 224 12.12 11.48 -12.95
C LEU A 224 10.60 11.26 -12.84
N MET A 225 10.07 11.08 -11.62
CA MET A 225 8.65 10.84 -11.40
C MET A 225 7.78 12.02 -11.88
N ALA A 226 8.21 13.26 -11.65
CA ALA A 226 7.52 14.44 -12.18
C ALA A 226 7.55 14.48 -13.72
N ARG A 227 8.69 14.11 -14.33
CA ARG A 227 8.83 14.05 -15.80
C ARG A 227 7.95 12.97 -16.41
N ILE A 228 7.92 11.77 -15.82
CA ILE A 228 7.05 10.66 -16.23
C ILE A 228 5.58 11.08 -16.15
N GLU A 229 5.16 11.74 -15.08
CA GLU A 229 3.78 12.19 -14.93
C GLU A 229 3.40 13.23 -16.00
N LYS A 230 4.31 14.16 -16.32
CA LYS A 230 4.09 15.14 -17.39
C LYS A 230 3.91 14.46 -18.75
N ILE A 231 4.79 13.51 -19.08
CA ILE A 231 4.68 12.69 -20.31
C ILE A 231 3.38 11.91 -20.32
N ARG A 232 3.01 11.29 -19.19
CA ARG A 232 1.78 10.49 -19.06
C ARG A 232 0.52 11.31 -19.30
N CYS A 233 0.44 12.51 -18.73
CA CYS A 233 -0.70 13.40 -18.91
C CYS A 233 -0.82 13.87 -20.37
N ALA A 234 0.30 14.27 -20.98
CA ALA A 234 0.32 14.66 -22.39
C ALA A 234 -0.04 13.48 -23.33
N ALA A 235 0.44 12.28 -23.02
CA ALA A 235 0.07 11.06 -23.75
C ALA A 235 -1.42 10.73 -23.58
N GLY A 236 -1.98 10.90 -22.37
CA GLY A 236 -3.41 10.70 -22.12
C GLY A 236 -4.28 11.59 -22.99
N GLU A 237 -3.94 12.88 -23.08
CA GLU A 237 -4.62 13.83 -23.98
C GLU A 237 -4.49 13.39 -25.44
N ALA A 238 -3.27 13.06 -25.90
CA ALA A 238 -3.01 12.62 -27.28
C ALA A 238 -3.73 11.31 -27.64
N MET A 239 -3.96 10.42 -26.67
CA MET A 239 -4.71 9.18 -26.83
C MET A 239 -6.23 9.36 -26.80
N GLY A 240 -6.74 10.58 -26.61
CA GLY A 240 -8.17 10.87 -26.49
C GLY A 240 -8.79 10.45 -25.15
N LEU A 241 -7.98 10.26 -24.10
CA LEU A 241 -8.43 9.89 -22.75
C LEU A 241 -8.83 11.11 -21.89
N GLY A 242 -8.52 12.33 -22.35
CA GLY A 242 -8.77 13.59 -21.64
C GLY A 242 -7.81 13.81 -20.45
N ASP A 243 -8.26 14.58 -19.45
CA ASP A 243 -7.47 14.81 -18.24
C ASP A 243 -7.32 13.53 -17.42
N VAL A 244 -6.12 12.95 -17.52
CA VAL A 244 -5.76 11.72 -16.82
C VAL A 244 -5.03 11.96 -15.50
N SER A 245 -4.94 13.19 -14.99
CA SER A 245 -4.23 13.52 -13.73
C SER A 245 -4.74 12.72 -12.53
N GLY A 246 -6.06 12.52 -12.45
CA GLY A 246 -6.74 11.65 -11.47
C GLY A 246 -6.92 10.20 -11.89
N SER A 247 -6.55 9.86 -13.12
CA SER A 247 -6.78 8.54 -13.72
C SER A 247 -5.64 7.56 -13.45
N VAL A 248 -5.98 6.27 -13.48
CA VAL A 248 -5.00 5.19 -13.43
C VAL A 248 -4.47 4.81 -14.83
N VAL A 249 -5.03 5.35 -15.91
CA VAL A 249 -4.60 5.13 -17.30
C VAL A 249 -4.21 6.46 -17.97
N PRO A 250 -3.32 6.47 -18.99
CA PRO A 250 -2.51 5.34 -19.45
C PRO A 250 -1.42 5.00 -18.43
N LYS A 251 -0.85 3.80 -18.54
CA LYS A 251 0.24 3.35 -17.66
C LYS A 251 1.59 3.75 -18.25
N PRO A 252 2.43 4.49 -17.51
CA PRO A 252 3.79 4.72 -17.93
C PRO A 252 4.60 3.43 -17.89
N VAL A 253 5.42 3.22 -18.91
CA VAL A 253 6.37 2.11 -18.97
C VAL A 253 7.72 2.64 -19.43
N ILE A 254 8.78 2.28 -18.71
CA ILE A 254 10.16 2.47 -19.14
C ILE A 254 10.65 1.13 -19.68
N ALA A 255 11.10 1.14 -20.93
CA ALA A 255 11.56 -0.04 -21.64
C ALA A 255 13.04 0.08 -22.03
N SER A 256 13.74 -1.06 -22.02
CA SER A 256 15.13 -1.20 -22.48
C SER A 256 15.35 -2.60 -23.02
N ASP A 257 16.49 -2.83 -23.67
CA ASP A 257 16.81 -4.14 -24.24
C ASP A 257 16.79 -5.24 -23.17
N GLY A 258 16.36 -6.44 -23.57
CA GLY A 258 16.36 -7.63 -22.72
C GLY A 258 17.71 -8.31 -22.62
N ASP A 259 17.68 -9.60 -22.31
CA ASP A 259 18.88 -10.46 -22.25
C ASP A 259 19.23 -11.06 -23.62
N ASP A 260 18.28 -11.05 -24.57
CA ASP A 260 18.38 -11.63 -25.91
C ASP A 260 17.44 -10.92 -26.93
N ALA A 261 17.39 -11.44 -28.16
CA ALA A 261 16.63 -10.83 -29.26
C ALA A 261 15.09 -10.86 -29.07
N ASP A 262 14.59 -11.75 -28.21
CA ASP A 262 13.18 -11.97 -27.94
C ASP A 262 12.81 -11.63 -26.48
N SER A 263 13.61 -10.79 -25.83
CA SER A 263 13.31 -10.28 -24.50
C SER A 263 13.41 -8.75 -24.43
N ILE A 264 12.61 -8.18 -23.54
CA ILE A 264 12.53 -6.74 -23.29
C ILE A 264 12.45 -6.50 -21.79
N THR A 265 13.30 -5.60 -21.29
CA THR A 265 13.23 -5.16 -19.89
C THR A 265 12.19 -4.07 -19.74
N SER A 266 11.29 -4.23 -18.77
CA SER A 266 10.19 -3.31 -18.48
C SER A 266 10.15 -2.86 -17.03
N ARG A 267 9.95 -1.57 -16.81
CA ARG A 267 9.54 -0.96 -15.53
C ARG A 267 8.18 -0.33 -15.72
N TYR A 268 7.18 -0.99 -15.14
CA TYR A 268 5.77 -0.65 -15.31
C TYR A 268 5.26 0.15 -14.10
N PHE A 269 4.57 1.26 -14.33
CA PHE A 269 4.10 2.14 -13.26
C PHE A 269 2.58 2.01 -13.04
N THR A 270 2.18 1.87 -11.77
CA THR A 270 0.83 2.21 -11.32
C THR A 270 0.82 3.70 -10.98
N PRO A 271 0.33 4.57 -11.88
CA PRO A 271 1.02 5.73 -12.48
C PRO A 271 2.09 6.50 -11.69
N ARG A 272 1.97 6.52 -10.37
CA ARG A 272 2.80 7.27 -9.42
C ARG A 272 3.77 6.38 -8.62
N ARG A 273 3.80 5.07 -8.88
CA ARG A 273 4.77 4.12 -8.32
C ARG A 273 5.16 3.04 -9.31
N CYS A 274 6.43 2.69 -9.34
CA CYS A 274 6.94 1.54 -10.06
C CYS A 274 6.41 0.26 -9.41
N HIS A 275 5.85 -0.62 -10.24
CA HIS A 275 5.33 -1.89 -9.80
C HIS A 275 6.49 -2.84 -9.48
N ALA A 276 6.39 -3.57 -8.36
CA ALA A 276 7.45 -4.48 -7.90
C ALA A 276 7.64 -5.72 -8.78
N SER A 277 6.64 -6.03 -9.61
CA SER A 277 6.65 -7.10 -10.62
C SER A 277 6.11 -6.54 -11.94
N HIS A 278 5.12 -7.16 -12.59
CA HIS A 278 4.44 -6.60 -13.76
C HIS A 278 2.94 -6.97 -13.78
N ALA A 279 2.10 -6.09 -14.32
CA ALA A 279 0.70 -6.44 -14.62
C ALA A 279 0.64 -7.26 -15.93
N VAL A 280 -0.18 -8.32 -15.97
CA VAL A 280 -0.35 -9.15 -17.19
C VAL A 280 -0.77 -8.31 -18.40
N THR A 281 -1.76 -7.44 -18.24
CA THR A 281 -2.24 -6.57 -19.33
C THR A 281 -1.17 -5.58 -19.80
N GLY A 282 -0.40 -5.03 -18.86
CA GLY A 282 0.76 -4.21 -19.20
C GLY A 282 1.83 -5.00 -19.95
N ALA A 283 2.09 -6.25 -19.54
CA ALA A 283 3.11 -7.08 -20.17
C ALA A 283 2.69 -7.42 -21.61
N ILE A 284 1.40 -7.69 -21.85
CA ILE A 284 0.83 -7.83 -23.20
C ILE A 284 1.08 -6.57 -24.01
N GLY A 285 0.77 -5.38 -23.48
CA GLY A 285 1.01 -4.15 -24.23
C GLY A 285 2.50 -3.91 -24.56
N VAL A 286 3.41 -4.23 -23.64
CA VAL A 286 4.86 -4.16 -23.88
C VAL A 286 5.32 -5.18 -24.92
N ALA A 287 4.91 -6.44 -24.80
CA ALA A 287 5.26 -7.48 -25.75
C ALA A 287 4.67 -7.21 -27.15
N THR A 288 3.44 -6.70 -27.22
CA THR A 288 2.80 -6.27 -28.47
C THR A 288 3.57 -5.13 -29.13
N ALA A 289 3.96 -4.11 -28.35
CA ALA A 289 4.80 -3.02 -28.86
C ALA A 289 6.16 -3.54 -29.34
N PHE A 290 6.77 -4.46 -28.60
CA PHE A 290 8.05 -5.08 -28.96
C PHE A 290 7.97 -5.97 -30.20
N ALA A 291 6.84 -6.65 -30.41
CA ALA A 291 6.60 -7.52 -31.55
C ALA A 291 6.37 -6.71 -32.84
N LEU A 292 5.69 -5.57 -32.76
CA LEU A 292 5.41 -4.74 -33.92
C LEU A 292 6.64 -3.92 -34.33
N PRO A 293 6.95 -3.77 -35.63
CA PRO A 293 7.99 -2.85 -36.07
C PRO A 293 7.55 -1.38 -35.88
N GLY A 294 8.51 -0.48 -35.80
CA GLY A 294 8.27 0.96 -35.76
C GLY A 294 7.78 1.49 -34.41
N THR A 295 7.95 0.76 -33.30
CA THR A 295 7.69 1.28 -31.95
C THR A 295 9.00 1.64 -31.26
N VAL A 296 8.95 2.42 -30.17
CA VAL A 296 10.14 2.71 -29.36
C VAL A 296 10.71 1.47 -28.66
N ALA A 297 9.89 0.42 -28.50
CA ALA A 297 10.30 -0.84 -27.90
C ALA A 297 11.11 -1.72 -28.87
N SER A 298 10.86 -1.66 -30.17
CA SER A 298 11.38 -2.64 -31.14
C SER A 298 12.23 -2.07 -32.28
N GLY A 299 12.11 -0.77 -32.59
CA GLY A 299 12.71 -0.17 -33.78
C GLY A 299 12.12 -0.71 -35.10
N ARG A 300 12.79 -0.52 -36.24
CA ARG A 300 12.19 -0.74 -37.59
C ARG A 300 12.20 -2.19 -38.11
N THR A 301 12.83 -3.15 -37.44
CA THR A 301 13.29 -4.40 -38.08
C THR A 301 12.50 -5.68 -37.74
N ARG A 302 11.37 -5.60 -37.03
CA ARG A 302 10.59 -6.79 -36.65
C ARG A 302 9.78 -7.36 -37.84
N ARG A 303 9.84 -8.69 -38.02
CA ARG A 303 9.12 -9.45 -39.06
C ARG A 303 7.80 -10.04 -38.54
N ALA A 304 6.89 -10.42 -39.43
CA ALA A 304 5.71 -11.23 -39.06
C ALA A 304 6.09 -12.63 -38.56
N GLY A 305 5.17 -13.26 -37.84
CA GLY A 305 5.29 -14.60 -37.30
C GLY A 305 4.79 -14.71 -35.85
N VAL A 306 4.88 -15.93 -35.32
CA VAL A 306 4.68 -16.22 -33.90
C VAL A 306 6.01 -16.06 -33.17
N ARG A 307 6.02 -15.36 -32.04
CA ARG A 307 7.20 -15.20 -31.19
C ARG A 307 6.84 -15.37 -29.73
N SER A 308 7.68 -16.06 -28.98
CA SER A 308 7.64 -16.02 -27.52
C SER A 308 8.54 -14.88 -27.05
N ILE A 309 7.94 -13.88 -26.41
CA ILE A 309 8.62 -12.69 -25.92
C ILE A 309 8.69 -12.73 -24.39
N ALA A 310 9.88 -12.61 -23.83
CA ALA A 310 10.06 -12.50 -22.38
C ALA A 310 10.08 -11.03 -21.95
N VAL A 311 9.07 -10.61 -21.20
CA VAL A 311 9.03 -9.29 -20.54
C VAL A 311 9.72 -9.42 -19.17
N LEU A 312 10.96 -8.95 -19.08
CA LEU A 312 11.75 -8.97 -17.86
C LEU A 312 11.30 -7.83 -16.94
N HIS A 313 11.01 -8.14 -15.68
CA HIS A 313 10.53 -7.20 -14.68
C HIS A 313 11.32 -7.36 -13.36
N PRO A 314 11.16 -6.50 -12.35
CA PRO A 314 12.05 -6.49 -11.17
C PRO A 314 12.09 -7.77 -10.32
N GLN A 315 11.20 -8.72 -10.57
CA GLN A 315 11.06 -9.98 -9.81
C GLN A 315 11.25 -11.22 -10.68
N GLY A 316 11.57 -11.07 -11.97
CA GLY A 316 11.67 -12.20 -12.90
C GLY A 316 11.17 -11.85 -14.30
N ARG A 317 10.38 -12.73 -14.91
CA ARG A 317 9.91 -12.57 -16.29
C ARG A 317 8.49 -13.06 -16.53
N ILE A 318 7.85 -12.48 -17.55
CA ILE A 318 6.58 -12.94 -18.09
C ILE A 318 6.77 -13.31 -19.56
N GLU A 319 6.56 -14.58 -19.90
CA GLU A 319 6.57 -15.03 -21.29
C GLU A 319 5.20 -14.80 -21.95
N ILE A 320 5.23 -14.21 -23.14
CA ILE A 320 4.05 -13.88 -23.94
C ILE A 320 4.30 -14.30 -25.38
N GLU A 321 3.45 -15.18 -25.87
CA GLU A 321 3.43 -15.58 -27.27
C GLU A 321 2.59 -14.59 -28.08
N VAL A 322 3.24 -13.78 -28.92
CA VAL A 322 2.58 -12.80 -29.78
C VAL A 322 2.60 -13.26 -31.23
N THR A 323 1.44 -13.22 -31.89
CA THR A 323 1.32 -13.49 -33.33
C THR A 323 1.11 -12.17 -34.07
N VAL A 324 2.04 -11.86 -34.99
CA VAL A 324 1.98 -10.68 -35.86
C VAL A 324 1.89 -11.12 -37.32
N GLU A 325 0.99 -10.49 -38.07
CA GLU A 325 0.87 -10.65 -39.53
C GLU A 325 1.22 -9.34 -40.24
N GLY A 326 1.53 -9.41 -41.54
CA GLY A 326 1.90 -8.25 -42.35
C GLY A 326 3.35 -7.80 -42.17
N ALA A 327 3.71 -6.65 -42.74
CA ALA A 327 5.06 -6.11 -42.68
C ALA A 327 5.03 -4.58 -42.57
N GLY A 328 6.09 -4.00 -42.00
CA GLY A 328 6.21 -2.55 -41.85
C GLY A 328 5.01 -1.95 -41.12
N ASP A 329 4.45 -0.87 -41.69
CA ASP A 329 3.34 -0.12 -41.12
C ASP A 329 2.00 -0.87 -41.20
N GLU A 330 1.88 -1.86 -42.09
CA GLU A 330 0.70 -2.72 -42.21
C GLU A 330 0.69 -3.88 -41.21
N ALA A 331 1.77 -4.07 -40.45
CA ALA A 331 1.86 -5.18 -39.51
C ALA A 331 0.80 -5.07 -38.40
N ARG A 332 0.05 -6.15 -38.14
CA ARG A 332 -1.05 -6.21 -37.16
C ARG A 332 -0.84 -7.36 -36.20
N VAL A 333 -1.17 -7.14 -34.93
CA VAL A 333 -1.19 -8.22 -33.94
C VAL A 333 -2.52 -8.95 -34.06
N GLN A 334 -2.44 -10.27 -34.22
CA GLN A 334 -3.62 -11.14 -34.27
C GLN A 334 -3.95 -11.71 -32.90
N ARG A 335 -2.92 -11.95 -32.08
CA ARG A 335 -3.06 -12.72 -30.85
C ARG A 335 -1.94 -12.42 -29.87
N ALA A 336 -2.26 -12.38 -28.58
CA ALA A 336 -1.27 -12.51 -27.51
C ALA A 336 -1.75 -13.58 -26.52
N ALA A 337 -0.88 -14.55 -26.25
CA ALA A 337 -1.14 -15.61 -25.30
C ALA A 337 -0.09 -15.66 -24.21
N LEU A 338 -0.50 -16.07 -23.01
CA LEU A 338 0.42 -16.34 -21.92
C LEU A 338 -0.12 -17.44 -21.01
N VAL A 339 0.78 -18.06 -20.26
CA VAL A 339 0.42 -19.02 -19.23
C VAL A 339 0.34 -18.33 -17.87
N ARG A 340 -0.70 -18.67 -17.11
CA ARG A 340 -0.87 -18.34 -15.70
C ARG A 340 -1.23 -19.61 -14.94
N THR A 341 -1.40 -19.50 -13.63
CA THR A 341 -1.93 -20.57 -12.81
C THR A 341 -3.00 -19.99 -11.87
N ALA A 342 -3.95 -20.80 -11.44
CA ALA A 342 -4.95 -20.43 -10.43
C ALA A 342 -5.09 -21.54 -9.39
N ARG A 343 -5.72 -21.24 -8.26
CA ARG A 343 -6.08 -22.23 -7.24
C ARG A 343 -7.31 -21.79 -6.48
N LYS A 344 -8.30 -22.66 -6.34
CA LYS A 344 -9.39 -22.47 -5.37
C LYS A 344 -8.83 -22.59 -3.95
N ILE A 345 -9.06 -21.57 -3.12
CA ILE A 345 -8.57 -21.52 -1.73
C ILE A 345 -9.68 -21.95 -0.78
N LEU A 346 -10.86 -21.36 -0.93
CA LEU A 346 -12.03 -21.59 -0.08
C LEU A 346 -13.30 -21.41 -0.90
N GLN A 347 -14.35 -22.15 -0.55
CA GLN A 347 -15.70 -21.96 -1.06
C GLN A 347 -16.69 -22.14 0.09
N GLY A 348 -17.67 -21.26 0.18
CA GLY A 348 -18.70 -21.32 1.21
C GLY A 348 -19.51 -20.03 1.26
N ASP A 349 -20.10 -19.77 2.42
CA ASP A 349 -20.92 -18.59 2.66
C ASP A 349 -20.09 -17.45 3.29
N LEU A 350 -20.26 -16.24 2.76
CA LEU A 350 -19.65 -15.02 3.27
C LEU A 350 -20.71 -14.14 3.92
N HIS A 351 -20.49 -13.83 5.20
CA HIS A 351 -21.37 -12.96 5.97
C HIS A 351 -20.92 -11.50 5.82
N LEU A 352 -21.83 -10.64 5.36
CA LEU A 352 -21.59 -9.22 5.15
C LEU A 352 -22.02 -8.42 6.38
N PRO A 353 -21.18 -7.49 6.85
CA PRO A 353 -21.50 -6.73 8.05
C PRO A 353 -22.63 -5.72 7.79
N PRO A 354 -23.56 -5.48 8.74
CA PRO A 354 -24.70 -4.59 8.52
C PRO A 354 -24.33 -3.14 8.20
N TYR A 355 -23.19 -2.65 8.70
CA TYR A 355 -22.79 -1.24 8.60
C TYR A 355 -22.35 -0.82 7.18
N VAL A 356 -22.17 -1.75 6.26
CA VAL A 356 -21.79 -1.41 4.87
C VAL A 356 -22.98 -1.05 3.99
N PHE A 357 -24.20 -1.39 4.41
CA PHE A 357 -25.41 -1.06 3.69
C PHE A 357 -25.94 0.30 4.14
N SER A 358 -26.20 1.18 3.17
CA SER A 358 -26.85 2.46 3.48
C SER A 358 -28.27 2.18 3.99
N ASN A 359 -28.61 2.67 5.19
CA ASN A 359 -30.01 2.74 5.62
C ASN A 359 -30.72 3.74 4.70
N VAL A 360 -31.42 3.27 3.69
CA VAL A 360 -32.52 4.04 3.09
C VAL A 360 -33.73 3.79 3.98
N PRO A 361 -34.22 4.76 4.77
CA PRO A 361 -35.53 4.60 5.40
C PRO A 361 -36.57 4.70 4.28
N GLU A 362 -37.13 3.55 3.94
CA GLU A 362 -38.32 3.45 3.13
C GLU A 362 -39.50 4.00 3.94
N GLY A 363 -40.02 5.15 3.51
CA GLY A 363 -41.42 5.55 3.65
C GLY A 363 -41.97 5.79 5.06
N ASP A 364 -42.19 7.07 5.37
CA ASP A 364 -43.48 7.47 5.94
C ASP A 364 -44.18 8.47 5.01
N LYS A 365 -45.41 8.13 4.67
CA LYS A 365 -46.32 8.87 3.78
C LYS A 365 -46.72 10.23 4.38
N PRO A 366 -47.15 11.18 3.52
CA PRO A 366 -47.15 12.60 3.84
C PRO A 366 -48.36 12.98 4.70
N MET A 367 -48.13 13.78 5.73
CA MET A 367 -49.21 14.47 6.42
C MET A 367 -49.14 15.97 6.11
N LYS A 368 -50.18 16.42 5.41
CA LYS A 368 -50.51 17.79 5.02
C LYS A 368 -50.13 18.82 6.08
N ARG A 369 -49.46 19.91 5.67
CA ARG A 369 -49.77 21.25 6.17
C ARG A 369 -49.27 22.36 5.24
N PHE A 370 -50.27 23.03 4.68
CA PHE A 370 -50.37 24.37 4.11
C PHE A 370 -49.11 25.25 4.07
N ILE A 371 -48.80 25.70 2.86
CA ILE A 371 -47.99 26.89 2.57
C ILE A 371 -48.79 28.13 2.97
N ALA A 372 -48.18 28.99 3.77
CA ALA A 372 -48.47 30.43 3.79
C ALA A 372 -47.13 31.18 3.94
N PRO A 373 -46.86 32.21 3.12
CA PRO A 373 -45.61 32.96 3.18
C PRO A 373 -45.74 34.08 4.21
N ALA A 374 -44.77 34.21 5.12
CA ALA A 374 -44.66 35.38 5.99
C ALA A 374 -43.21 35.84 6.02
N VAL A 375 -43.00 37.00 5.40
CA VAL A 375 -41.84 37.87 5.49
C VAL A 375 -41.60 38.23 6.96
N ALA A 376 -40.38 38.05 7.46
CA ALA A 376 -39.91 38.75 8.65
C ALA A 376 -38.40 38.98 8.57
N ALA A 377 -38.03 40.26 8.58
CA ALA A 377 -36.68 40.77 8.52
C ALA A 377 -35.92 40.62 9.84
N ALA A 378 -34.62 40.37 9.70
CA ALA A 378 -33.48 40.73 10.55
C ALA A 378 -33.67 41.01 12.06
N MET A 379 -32.91 40.27 12.87
CA MET A 379 -31.85 40.86 13.72
C MET A 379 -30.68 39.87 13.85
N ILE A 380 -29.54 40.22 13.23
CA ILE A 380 -28.26 39.53 13.37
C ILE A 380 -27.63 39.99 14.68
N ALA A 381 -27.65 39.13 15.70
CA ALA A 381 -26.69 39.23 16.79
C ALA A 381 -25.39 38.59 16.29
N ALA A 382 -24.38 39.42 15.99
CA ALA A 382 -23.05 38.96 15.66
C ALA A 382 -22.41 38.30 16.88
N THR A 383 -22.54 36.98 16.99
CA THR A 383 -21.54 36.19 17.70
C THR A 383 -20.23 36.31 16.91
N PRO A 384 -19.07 36.47 17.57
CA PRO A 384 -17.80 36.38 16.85
C PRO A 384 -17.73 34.96 16.30
N ALA A 385 -17.93 34.82 14.99
CA ALA A 385 -17.67 33.58 14.30
C ALA A 385 -16.21 33.25 14.59
N MET A 386 -15.94 32.18 15.35
CA MET A 386 -14.65 31.51 15.26
C MET A 386 -14.44 31.28 13.77
N ALA A 387 -13.39 31.88 13.21
CA ALA A 387 -13.07 31.70 11.80
C ALA A 387 -13.08 30.19 11.55
N ALA A 388 -14.01 29.73 10.71
CA ALA A 388 -14.13 28.33 10.38
C ALA A 388 -12.80 27.87 9.78
N TYR A 389 -12.34 26.67 10.15
CA TYR A 389 -11.16 26.11 9.52
C TYR A 389 -11.43 26.05 8.01
N PRO A 390 -10.51 26.53 7.14
CA PRO A 390 -10.78 26.61 5.70
C PRO A 390 -11.24 25.26 5.12
N GLU A 391 -12.15 25.28 4.14
CA GLU A 391 -12.77 24.09 3.53
C GLU A 391 -11.79 23.31 2.63
N LYS A 392 -10.84 22.62 3.25
CA LYS A 392 -9.90 21.72 2.56
C LYS A 392 -9.49 20.58 3.51
N PRO A 393 -9.46 19.32 3.03
CA PRO A 393 -9.00 18.20 3.85
C PRO A 393 -7.59 18.44 4.43
N ILE A 394 -7.40 17.99 5.67
CA ILE A 394 -6.09 18.01 6.34
C ILE A 394 -5.39 16.68 6.02
N THR A 395 -4.17 16.76 5.50
CA THR A 395 -3.30 15.59 5.35
C THR A 395 -2.43 15.46 6.59
N LEU A 396 -2.59 14.37 7.35
CA LEU A 396 -1.73 14.00 8.47
C LEU A 396 -0.68 13.00 7.98
N VAL A 397 0.55 13.46 7.81
CA VAL A 397 1.67 12.66 7.35
C VAL A 397 2.26 11.85 8.50
N VAL A 398 2.34 10.54 8.33
CA VAL A 398 2.94 9.61 9.30
C VAL A 398 4.27 9.11 8.75
N PRO A 399 5.39 9.26 9.48
CA PRO A 399 6.75 8.97 8.99
C PRO A 399 7.12 7.47 8.92
N THR A 400 6.16 6.57 9.09
CA THR A 400 6.37 5.13 9.13
C THR A 400 5.41 4.40 8.17
N ALA A 401 5.73 3.16 7.84
CA ALA A 401 4.83 2.29 7.08
C ALA A 401 3.48 2.14 7.80
N ALA A 402 2.42 1.94 7.01
CA ALA A 402 1.09 1.67 7.52
C ALA A 402 1.05 0.37 8.35
N GLY A 403 0.13 0.29 9.31
CA GLY A 403 -0.05 -0.89 10.18
C GLY A 403 0.92 -0.98 11.36
N GLY A 404 1.82 -0.01 11.55
CA GLY A 404 2.67 0.11 12.74
C GLY A 404 2.04 0.93 13.87
N GLY A 405 2.67 0.93 15.05
CA GLY A 405 2.15 1.64 16.23
C GLY A 405 1.89 3.15 16.01
N ASN A 406 2.79 3.85 15.31
CA ASN A 406 2.62 5.27 14.99
C ASN A 406 1.39 5.52 14.10
N ASP A 407 1.14 4.64 13.14
CA ASP A 407 -0.01 4.71 12.23
C ASP A 407 -1.33 4.49 12.99
N ALA A 408 -1.36 3.46 13.86
CA ALA A 408 -2.52 3.18 14.70
C ALA A 408 -2.87 4.35 15.64
N MET A 409 -1.85 4.98 16.25
CA MET A 409 -2.04 6.13 17.14
C MET A 409 -2.52 7.37 16.36
N ALA A 410 -1.87 7.67 15.23
CA ALA A 410 -2.25 8.79 14.37
C ALA A 410 -3.71 8.66 13.88
N ARG A 411 -4.13 7.46 13.46
CA ARG A 411 -5.51 7.20 13.02
C ARG A 411 -6.53 7.33 14.14
N THR A 412 -6.20 6.83 15.33
CA THR A 412 -7.07 6.95 16.52
C THR A 412 -7.37 8.41 16.84
N ILE A 413 -6.34 9.27 16.74
CA ILE A 413 -6.49 10.71 17.00
C ILE A 413 -7.21 11.40 15.84
N ALA A 414 -6.81 11.12 14.59
CA ALA A 414 -7.39 11.72 13.39
C ALA A 414 -8.91 11.51 13.29
N GLN A 415 -9.41 10.32 13.70
CA GLN A 415 -10.84 10.00 13.71
C GLN A 415 -11.67 10.97 14.54
N LYS A 416 -11.16 11.45 15.68
CA LYS A 416 -11.87 12.41 16.54
C LYS A 416 -11.49 13.86 16.27
N LEU A 417 -10.26 14.10 15.82
CA LEU A 417 -9.75 15.43 15.56
C LEU A 417 -10.44 16.09 14.35
N GLY A 418 -10.70 15.31 13.28
CA GLY A 418 -11.34 15.82 12.08
C GLY A 418 -12.70 16.48 12.33
N PRO A 419 -13.66 15.77 12.96
CA PRO A 419 -14.96 16.35 13.32
C PRO A 419 -14.87 17.62 14.18
N LEU A 420 -13.92 17.69 15.11
CA LEU A 420 -13.72 18.89 15.95
C LEU A 420 -13.20 20.10 15.17
N LEU A 421 -12.43 19.85 14.10
CA LEU A 421 -11.95 20.89 13.19
C LEU A 421 -12.94 21.18 12.06
N GLY A 422 -14.00 20.39 11.92
CA GLY A 422 -14.93 20.45 10.79
C GLY A 422 -14.30 20.00 9.46
N GLN A 423 -13.20 19.25 9.51
CA GLN A 423 -12.43 18.84 8.33
C GLN A 423 -12.20 17.33 8.29
N GLN A 424 -12.13 16.76 7.08
CA GLN A 424 -11.64 15.40 6.92
C GLN A 424 -10.12 15.36 7.16
N ILE A 425 -9.65 14.40 7.95
CA ILE A 425 -8.21 14.13 8.10
C ILE A 425 -7.84 12.87 7.33
N ILE A 426 -6.96 13.02 6.35
CA ILE A 426 -6.40 11.93 5.54
C ILE A 426 -5.04 11.56 6.11
N VAL A 427 -4.88 10.31 6.57
CA VAL A 427 -3.59 9.83 7.07
C VAL A 427 -2.75 9.29 5.91
N ASP A 428 -1.61 9.93 5.64
CA ASP A 428 -0.68 9.61 4.56
C ASP A 428 0.63 9.03 5.13
N ASN A 429 0.85 7.72 4.96
CA ASN A 429 2.04 7.03 5.45
C ASN A 429 3.21 7.16 4.47
N ARG A 430 4.24 7.91 4.87
CA ARG A 430 5.47 8.12 4.10
C ARG A 430 6.67 7.53 4.83
N ALA A 431 6.87 6.23 4.62
CA ALA A 431 7.98 5.49 5.21
C ALA A 431 9.30 5.75 4.48
N GLY A 432 10.41 5.53 5.19
CA GLY A 432 11.75 5.51 4.62
C GLY A 432 12.68 6.54 5.24
N ALA A 433 13.99 6.30 5.13
CA ALA A 433 15.06 7.10 5.74
C ALA A 433 14.77 7.48 7.22
N ASN A 434 14.19 6.54 7.98
CA ASN A 434 13.85 6.71 9.40
C ASN A 434 12.95 7.93 9.67
N GLY A 435 12.04 8.19 8.72
CA GLY A 435 11.08 9.29 8.77
C GLY A 435 11.58 10.60 8.17
N ALA A 436 12.82 10.64 7.64
CA ALA A 436 13.36 11.85 7.03
C ALA A 436 12.61 12.25 5.76
N ILE A 437 12.11 11.30 4.96
CA ILE A 437 11.32 11.58 3.75
C ILE A 437 10.02 12.32 4.10
N ALA A 438 9.29 11.83 5.11
CA ALA A 438 8.09 12.48 5.60
C ALA A 438 8.38 13.87 6.17
N SER A 439 9.46 13.98 6.94
CA SER A 439 9.87 15.25 7.57
C SER A 439 10.22 16.29 6.51
N GLU A 440 11.04 15.95 5.51
CA GLU A 440 11.37 16.84 4.39
C GLU A 440 10.13 17.27 3.60
N PHE A 441 9.20 16.34 3.37
CA PHE A 441 7.94 16.66 2.70
C PHE A 441 7.11 17.68 3.47
N VAL A 442 6.91 17.47 4.78
CA VAL A 442 6.11 18.39 5.59
C VAL A 442 6.83 19.73 5.79
N ALA A 443 8.13 19.73 6.04
CA ALA A 443 8.93 20.96 6.16
C ALA A 443 8.77 21.90 4.95
N ARG A 444 8.58 21.34 3.75
CA ARG A 444 8.41 22.09 2.49
C ARG A 444 6.95 22.33 2.09
N ALA A 445 6.00 21.78 2.83
CA ALA A 445 4.58 21.93 2.50
C ALA A 445 4.11 23.39 2.70
N PRO A 446 3.03 23.80 2.02
CA PRO A 446 2.39 25.08 2.29
C PRO A 446 2.05 25.21 3.77
N ALA A 447 2.40 26.35 4.36
CA ALA A 447 2.19 26.62 5.78
C ALA A 447 0.75 27.06 6.08
N ASP A 448 -0.23 26.41 5.46
CA ASP A 448 -1.66 26.78 5.50
C ASP A 448 -2.46 26.00 6.55
N GLY A 449 -1.84 25.05 7.26
CA GLY A 449 -2.48 24.20 8.26
C GLY A 449 -3.13 22.93 7.69
N HIS A 450 -3.06 22.69 6.38
CA HIS A 450 -3.65 21.50 5.76
C HIS A 450 -2.66 20.34 5.57
N THR A 451 -1.39 20.54 5.89
CA THR A 451 -0.40 19.46 5.98
C THR A 451 0.19 19.43 7.38
N LEU A 452 -0.10 18.38 8.12
CA LEU A 452 0.39 18.14 9.47
C LEU A 452 1.29 16.91 9.47
N MET A 453 2.12 16.77 10.49
CA MET A 453 2.95 15.60 10.71
C MET A 453 2.65 14.97 12.06
N PHE A 454 2.48 13.65 12.08
CA PHE A 454 2.58 12.85 13.29
C PHE A 454 4.07 12.53 13.56
N GLY A 455 4.76 13.47 14.19
CA GLY A 455 6.17 13.36 14.53
C GLY A 455 6.40 12.53 15.79
N TYR A 456 7.63 12.08 15.98
CA TYR A 456 8.05 11.35 17.18
C TYR A 456 9.54 11.54 17.42
N ILE A 457 10.03 11.02 18.54
CA ILE A 457 11.42 11.17 18.99
C ILE A 457 12.48 10.87 17.92
N ALA A 458 12.24 9.91 17.02
CA ALA A 458 13.22 9.60 15.99
C ALA A 458 13.34 10.71 14.95
N THR A 459 12.21 11.25 14.47
CA THR A 459 12.24 12.28 13.41
C THR A 459 12.73 13.63 13.91
N HIS A 460 12.54 13.95 15.19
CA HIS A 460 12.82 15.29 15.71
C HIS A 460 14.00 15.34 16.69
N ALA A 461 14.56 14.20 17.10
CA ALA A 461 15.71 14.17 18.00
C ALA A 461 16.79 13.15 17.61
N MET A 462 16.49 11.85 17.57
CA MET A 462 17.52 10.81 17.41
C MET A 462 18.15 10.77 16.01
N ASN A 463 17.33 10.75 14.96
CA ASN A 463 17.84 10.69 13.59
C ASN A 463 18.65 11.96 13.22
N PRO A 464 18.15 13.19 13.50
CA PRO A 464 18.95 14.41 13.30
C PRO A 464 20.19 14.52 14.21
N ALA A 465 20.22 13.81 15.35
CA ALA A 465 21.41 13.73 16.19
C ALA A 465 22.47 12.77 15.64
N LEU A 466 22.03 11.70 14.96
CA LEU A 466 22.91 10.66 14.41
C LEU A 466 23.52 11.06 13.07
N GLN A 467 22.78 11.80 12.24
CA GLN A 467 23.21 12.16 10.90
C GLN A 467 22.68 13.52 10.44
N LYS A 468 23.31 14.07 9.40
CA LYS A 468 22.85 15.29 8.74
C LYS A 468 21.65 14.98 7.84
N LEU A 469 20.55 15.70 8.04
CA LEU A 469 19.30 15.53 7.30
C LEU A 469 19.00 16.75 6.42
N ARG A 470 18.03 16.61 5.52
CA ARG A 470 17.54 17.67 4.61
C ARG A 470 16.46 18.57 5.22
N TYR A 471 16.29 18.49 6.53
CA TYR A 471 15.42 19.34 7.33
C TYR A 471 16.08 19.61 8.67
N ASP A 472 15.76 20.74 9.28
CA ASP A 472 16.06 21.03 10.67
C ASP A 472 14.84 20.65 11.54
N PRO A 473 14.98 19.75 12.53
CA PRO A 473 13.86 19.27 13.34
C PRO A 473 13.25 20.33 14.26
N VAL A 474 13.87 21.50 14.39
CA VAL A 474 13.39 22.61 15.23
C VAL A 474 12.96 23.80 14.38
N ALA A 475 13.79 24.21 13.41
CA ALA A 475 13.56 25.43 12.64
C ALA A 475 12.52 25.26 11.53
N ASP A 476 12.35 24.05 10.99
CA ASP A 476 11.44 23.79 9.86
C ASP A 476 10.03 23.38 10.28
N PHE A 477 9.76 23.27 11.59
CA PHE A 477 8.49 22.79 12.12
C PHE A 477 7.92 23.72 13.19
N ALA A 478 6.61 23.93 13.13
CA ALA A 478 5.81 24.50 14.19
C ALA A 478 5.25 23.36 15.07
N PRO A 479 5.64 23.25 16.35
CA PRO A 479 5.06 22.25 17.25
C PRO A 479 3.58 22.56 17.48
N ILE A 480 2.73 21.54 17.46
CA ILE A 480 1.29 21.67 17.78
C ILE A 480 1.02 21.14 19.18
N GLY A 481 1.50 19.96 19.52
CA GLY A 481 1.29 19.41 20.85
C GLY A 481 1.80 17.98 21.01
N LEU A 482 2.17 17.64 22.25
CA LEU A 482 2.47 16.29 22.67
C LEU A 482 1.17 15.46 22.69
N VAL A 483 1.30 14.19 22.32
CA VAL A 483 0.19 13.23 22.26
C VAL A 483 0.32 12.20 23.36
N ALA A 484 1.46 11.52 23.39
CA ALA A 484 1.68 10.41 24.29
C ALA A 484 3.17 10.09 24.42
N ASN A 485 3.48 9.34 25.46
CA ASN A 485 4.77 8.74 25.73
C ASN A 485 4.64 7.22 25.82
N SER A 486 5.62 6.47 25.32
CA SER A 486 5.68 5.02 25.49
C SER A 486 7.10 4.59 25.83
N PRO A 487 7.31 3.83 26.91
CA PRO A 487 8.64 3.31 27.22
C PRO A 487 9.06 2.29 26.17
N THR A 488 10.37 2.14 25.97
CA THR A 488 10.89 1.07 25.12
C THR A 488 10.92 -0.24 25.90
N LEU A 489 10.55 -1.35 25.26
CA LEU A 489 10.51 -2.68 25.85
C LEU A 489 11.50 -3.59 25.14
N MET A 490 12.38 -4.24 25.88
CA MET A 490 13.19 -5.34 25.38
C MET A 490 12.32 -6.58 25.27
N VAL A 491 12.19 -7.11 24.05
CA VAL A 491 11.43 -8.34 23.77
C VAL A 491 12.31 -9.38 23.09
N ALA A 492 11.96 -10.64 23.28
CA ALA A 492 12.61 -11.77 22.65
C ALA A 492 11.61 -12.67 21.93
N ASN A 493 12.08 -13.36 20.90
CA ASN A 493 11.37 -14.49 20.33
C ASN A 493 11.19 -15.59 21.43
N PRO A 494 9.99 -16.19 21.59
CA PRO A 494 9.74 -17.17 22.64
C PRO A 494 10.62 -18.44 22.57
N THR A 495 11.15 -18.79 21.40
CA THR A 495 12.01 -19.96 21.20
C THR A 495 13.44 -19.75 21.69
N VAL A 496 13.81 -18.49 21.98
CA VAL A 496 15.14 -18.16 22.50
C VAL A 496 15.22 -18.59 23.96
N ALA A 497 16.15 -19.51 24.25
CA ALA A 497 16.36 -20.07 25.58
C ALA A 497 17.07 -19.06 26.52
N VAL A 498 16.38 -17.96 26.84
CA VAL A 498 16.84 -16.90 27.75
C VAL A 498 15.82 -16.74 28.87
N LYS A 499 16.28 -16.91 30.10
CA LYS A 499 15.44 -16.80 31.30
C LYS A 499 15.09 -15.35 31.60
N ASP A 500 16.12 -14.51 31.68
CA ASP A 500 16.06 -13.09 32.02
C ASP A 500 17.22 -12.32 31.35
N VAL A 501 17.32 -11.01 31.61
CA VAL A 501 18.39 -10.17 31.04
C VAL A 501 19.78 -10.57 31.52
N LYS A 502 19.94 -11.07 32.74
CA LYS A 502 21.24 -11.47 33.28
C LYS A 502 21.76 -12.73 32.57
N ASP A 503 20.87 -13.69 32.34
CA ASP A 503 21.14 -14.88 31.52
C ASP A 503 21.49 -14.46 30.08
N LEU A 504 20.73 -13.54 29.49
CA LEU A 504 21.04 -13.00 28.16
C LEU A 504 22.44 -12.38 28.08
N VAL A 505 22.81 -11.50 29.02
CA VAL A 505 24.14 -10.88 29.04
C VAL A 505 25.23 -11.94 29.16
N THR A 506 25.01 -12.98 29.97
CA THR A 506 25.94 -14.10 30.10
C THR A 506 26.10 -14.85 28.77
N GLN A 507 24.99 -15.16 28.09
CA GLN A 507 25.01 -15.86 26.80
C GLN A 507 25.65 -15.01 25.69
N LEU A 508 25.38 -13.70 25.64
CA LEU A 508 25.98 -12.79 24.68
C LEU A 508 27.50 -12.64 24.86
N LYS A 509 27.99 -12.64 26.11
CA LYS A 509 29.43 -12.63 26.39
C LYS A 509 30.10 -13.93 25.95
N ALA A 510 29.43 -15.06 26.13
CA ALA A 510 29.95 -16.36 25.71
C ALA A 510 29.89 -16.58 24.17
N LYS A 511 28.88 -16.01 23.50
CA LYS A 511 28.58 -16.24 22.07
C LYS A 511 28.16 -14.93 21.37
N PRO A 512 29.10 -14.00 21.13
CA PRO A 512 28.79 -12.64 20.66
C PRO A 512 28.15 -12.57 19.26
N ASP A 513 28.37 -13.57 18.40
CA ASP A 513 27.94 -13.53 17.00
C ASP A 513 26.64 -14.30 16.74
N LYS A 514 26.00 -14.85 17.79
CA LYS A 514 24.84 -15.74 17.63
C LYS A 514 23.50 -15.01 17.61
N PHE A 515 23.43 -13.82 18.21
CA PHE A 515 22.16 -13.13 18.45
C PHE A 515 22.05 -11.84 17.65
N ALA A 516 20.96 -11.72 16.91
CA ALA A 516 20.60 -10.52 16.18
C ALA A 516 19.45 -9.78 16.86
N TYR A 517 19.44 -8.45 16.75
CA TYR A 517 18.30 -7.61 17.10
C TYR A 517 17.74 -6.91 15.87
N ALA A 518 16.41 -6.82 15.78
CA ALA A 518 15.75 -5.98 14.80
C ALA A 518 15.64 -4.53 15.29
N SER A 519 15.79 -3.58 14.38
CA SER A 519 15.47 -2.18 14.62
C SER A 519 14.49 -1.67 13.56
N ALA A 520 13.77 -0.60 13.89
CA ALA A 520 12.93 0.11 12.93
C ALA A 520 13.74 1.01 11.97
N GLY A 521 15.06 0.78 11.87
CA GLY A 521 16.03 1.52 11.09
C GLY A 521 17.04 2.28 11.95
N ASN A 522 18.20 2.59 11.37
CA ASN A 522 19.28 3.31 12.06
C ASN A 522 18.82 4.73 12.41
N GLY A 523 19.09 5.20 13.63
CA GLY A 523 18.57 6.51 14.06
C GLY A 523 17.22 6.48 14.77
N THR A 524 16.65 5.29 15.04
CA THR A 524 15.38 5.12 15.74
C THR A 524 15.57 4.70 17.21
N ALA A 525 14.52 4.83 18.03
CA ALA A 525 14.57 4.41 19.43
C ALA A 525 14.96 2.93 19.64
N PRO A 526 14.45 1.96 18.85
CA PRO A 526 14.94 0.58 18.93
C PRO A 526 16.45 0.43 18.68
N HIS A 527 17.00 1.19 17.73
CA HIS A 527 18.44 1.19 17.43
C HIS A 527 19.23 1.77 18.62
N PHE A 528 18.86 2.95 19.11
CA PHE A 528 19.54 3.58 20.25
C PHE A 528 19.46 2.73 21.51
N ALA A 529 18.30 2.11 21.80
CA ALA A 529 18.14 1.23 22.95
C ALA A 529 19.06 0.00 22.86
N ALA A 530 19.16 -0.62 21.69
CA ALA A 530 20.05 -1.75 21.47
C ALA A 530 21.52 -1.36 21.59
N GLU A 531 21.93 -0.24 21.01
CA GLU A 531 23.33 0.22 21.08
C GLU A 531 23.73 0.64 22.50
N LEU A 532 22.85 1.32 23.23
CA LEU A 532 23.07 1.63 24.65
C LEU A 532 23.12 0.37 25.50
N PHE A 533 22.27 -0.63 25.22
CA PHE A 533 22.34 -1.93 25.88
C PHE A 533 23.67 -2.63 25.62
N LYS A 534 24.11 -2.71 24.35
CA LYS A 534 25.41 -3.28 23.97
C LYS A 534 26.55 -2.61 24.73
N LEU A 535 26.56 -1.29 24.73
CA LEU A 535 27.58 -0.48 25.40
C LEU A 535 27.61 -0.74 26.92
N ASN A 536 26.46 -0.59 27.59
CA ASN A 536 26.40 -0.65 29.05
C ASN A 536 26.49 -2.08 29.60
N ALA A 537 26.03 -3.09 28.87
CA ALA A 537 26.19 -4.49 29.26
C ALA A 537 27.57 -5.08 28.86
N GLY A 538 28.32 -4.38 28.00
CA GLY A 538 29.60 -4.84 27.46
C GLY A 538 29.43 -6.09 26.59
N VAL A 539 28.46 -6.06 25.66
CA VAL A 539 28.09 -7.19 24.80
C VAL A 539 28.04 -6.79 23.33
N LYS A 540 28.07 -7.80 22.45
CA LYS A 540 27.89 -7.64 21.00
C LYS A 540 26.60 -8.30 20.56
N MET A 541 25.94 -7.69 19.59
CA MET A 541 24.76 -8.21 18.91
C MET A 541 24.77 -7.72 17.47
N ILE A 542 24.28 -8.54 16.55
CA ILE A 542 24.15 -8.19 15.14
C ILE A 542 22.89 -7.32 14.98
N GLY A 543 23.04 -6.11 14.44
CA GLY A 543 21.91 -5.23 14.15
C GLY A 543 21.32 -5.51 12.78
N ALA A 544 19.99 -5.66 12.70
CA ALA A 544 19.25 -5.79 11.45
C ALA A 544 18.27 -4.62 11.31
N PRO A 545 18.56 -3.61 10.48
CA PRO A 545 17.67 -2.47 10.28
C PRO A 545 16.54 -2.79 9.30
N TYR A 546 15.32 -2.41 9.65
CA TYR A 546 14.13 -2.55 8.82
C TYR A 546 13.53 -1.19 8.46
N ARG A 547 12.68 -1.15 7.43
CA ARG A 547 11.94 0.06 7.02
C ARG A 547 10.71 0.31 7.91
N GLY A 548 10.91 0.33 9.23
CA GLY A 548 9.87 0.57 10.25
C GLY A 548 9.63 -0.62 11.19
N SER A 549 8.84 -0.38 12.25
CA SER A 549 8.63 -1.36 13.33
C SER A 549 7.82 -2.59 12.92
N ALA A 550 6.89 -2.47 11.97
CA ALA A 550 6.04 -3.58 11.54
C ALA A 550 6.84 -4.76 10.93
N PRO A 551 7.70 -4.56 9.89
CA PRO A 551 8.54 -5.65 9.38
C PRO A 551 9.55 -6.16 10.42
N ALA A 552 10.11 -5.28 11.27
CA ALA A 552 11.03 -5.68 12.35
C ALA A 552 10.38 -6.63 13.36
N ILE A 553 9.14 -6.34 13.79
CA ILE A 553 8.39 -7.20 14.70
C ILE A 553 8.08 -8.55 14.04
N THR A 554 7.63 -8.54 12.78
CA THR A 554 7.32 -9.77 12.04
C THR A 554 8.52 -10.71 12.00
N ASP A 555 9.71 -10.18 11.69
CA ASP A 555 10.93 -10.98 11.64
C ASP A 555 11.40 -11.44 13.02
N THR A 556 11.18 -10.64 14.07
CA THR A 556 11.47 -11.04 15.45
C THR A 556 10.53 -12.18 15.89
N ILE A 557 9.24 -12.11 15.55
CA ILE A 557 8.27 -13.19 15.80
C ILE A 557 8.63 -14.44 14.99
N GLY A 558 9.07 -14.27 13.74
CA GLY A 558 9.53 -15.34 12.87
C GLY A 558 10.88 -15.95 13.27
N GLY A 559 11.60 -15.34 14.22
CA GLY A 559 12.89 -15.82 14.71
C GLY A 559 14.09 -15.50 13.83
N GLN A 560 13.90 -14.71 12.76
CA GLN A 560 15.00 -14.22 11.90
C GLN A 560 15.94 -13.33 12.70
N THR A 561 15.37 -12.50 13.58
CA THR A 561 16.10 -11.86 14.68
C THR A 561 15.55 -12.38 16.00
N GLN A 562 16.40 -12.40 17.03
CA GLN A 562 16.05 -12.98 18.33
C GLN A 562 15.49 -11.95 19.30
N PHE A 563 15.86 -10.67 19.11
CA PHE A 563 15.49 -9.58 20.01
C PHE A 563 15.02 -8.35 19.26
N MET A 564 14.26 -7.51 19.96
CA MET A 564 13.91 -6.17 19.49
C MET A 564 13.72 -5.25 20.70
N PHE A 565 13.84 -3.94 20.47
CA PHE A 565 13.53 -2.90 21.45
C PHE A 565 12.39 -1.99 20.95
N PRO A 566 11.18 -2.51 20.67
CA PRO A 566 10.04 -1.69 20.24
C PRO A 566 9.53 -0.78 21.37
N SER A 567 8.67 0.19 21.02
CA SER A 567 7.85 0.85 22.05
C SER A 567 6.90 -0.18 22.68
N LEU A 568 6.58 0.03 23.96
CA LEU A 568 5.63 -0.80 24.66
C LEU A 568 4.28 -0.83 23.92
N PHE A 569 3.84 0.32 23.40
CA PHE A 569 2.66 0.45 22.54
C PHE A 569 2.67 -0.54 21.35
N THR A 570 3.83 -0.69 20.70
CA THR A 570 3.96 -1.58 19.54
C THR A 570 4.06 -3.04 19.96
N ALA A 571 4.74 -3.35 21.07
CA ALA A 571 4.97 -4.73 21.51
C ALA A 571 3.80 -5.36 22.27
N MET A 572 2.99 -4.57 22.98
CA MET A 572 2.01 -5.08 23.93
C MET A 572 1.02 -6.11 23.33
N PRO A 573 0.46 -5.93 22.12
CA PRO A 573 -0.41 -6.94 21.52
C PRO A 573 0.26 -8.31 21.32
N TYR A 574 1.55 -8.30 20.98
CA TYR A 574 2.34 -9.52 20.73
C TYR A 574 2.84 -10.16 22.03
N VAL A 575 3.09 -9.36 23.06
CA VAL A 575 3.40 -9.84 24.41
C VAL A 575 2.16 -10.50 25.03
N LYS A 576 1.00 -9.85 24.97
CA LYS A 576 -0.27 -10.40 25.48
C LYS A 576 -0.68 -11.71 24.78
N SER A 577 -0.39 -11.84 23.49
CA SER A 577 -0.68 -13.07 22.72
C SER A 577 0.41 -14.15 22.83
N GLY A 578 1.48 -13.92 23.61
CA GLY A 578 2.58 -14.88 23.78
C GLY A 578 3.50 -15.04 22.56
N LYS A 579 3.32 -14.23 21.51
CA LYS A 579 4.16 -14.25 20.30
C LYS A 579 5.53 -13.63 20.53
N LEU A 580 5.67 -12.78 21.54
CA LEU A 580 6.93 -12.22 22.02
C LEU A 580 6.98 -12.31 23.54
N LYS A 581 8.18 -12.57 24.08
CA LYS A 581 8.44 -12.55 25.52
C LYS A 581 9.02 -11.19 25.91
N ALA A 582 8.39 -10.49 26.85
CA ALA A 582 8.94 -9.28 27.46
C ALA A 582 10.08 -9.64 28.43
N LEU A 583 11.22 -8.95 28.34
CA LEU A 583 12.39 -9.19 29.19
C LEU A 583 12.63 -8.04 30.17
N ALA A 584 12.66 -6.80 29.70
CA ALA A 584 12.88 -5.63 30.54
C ALA A 584 12.40 -4.33 29.88
N VAL A 585 11.98 -3.37 30.70
CA VAL A 585 11.66 -2.00 30.27
C VAL A 585 12.93 -1.16 30.20
N ALA A 586 13.19 -0.54 29.06
CA ALA A 586 14.29 0.42 28.84
C ALA A 586 13.82 1.84 29.19
N GLY A 587 13.52 2.06 30.46
CA GLY A 587 12.99 3.32 30.99
C GLY A 587 13.16 3.41 32.52
N PRO A 588 12.82 4.54 33.13
CA PRO A 588 13.16 4.84 34.52
C PRO A 588 12.35 4.04 35.55
N LYS A 589 11.18 3.50 35.15
CA LYS A 589 10.25 2.76 36.00
C LYS A 589 9.61 1.60 35.24
N ARG A 590 9.13 0.59 35.97
CA ARG A 590 8.31 -0.49 35.40
C ARG A 590 7.01 0.06 34.81
N SER A 591 6.46 -0.66 33.82
CA SER A 591 5.13 -0.36 33.31
C SER A 591 4.06 -0.94 34.24
N PRO A 592 2.99 -0.21 34.58
CA PRO A 592 1.84 -0.76 35.30
C PRO A 592 1.16 -1.94 34.57
N LEU A 593 1.32 -2.03 33.25
CA LEU A 593 0.77 -3.13 32.45
C LEU A 593 1.62 -4.41 32.49
N LEU A 594 2.87 -4.30 32.96
CA LEU A 594 3.82 -5.40 33.09
C LEU A 594 4.55 -5.28 34.44
N PRO A 595 3.83 -5.40 35.59
CA PRO A 595 4.42 -5.17 36.91
C PRO A 595 5.57 -6.15 37.23
N ASP A 596 5.54 -7.35 36.65
CA ASP A 596 6.55 -8.39 36.84
C ASP A 596 7.77 -8.23 35.93
N VAL A 597 7.69 -7.38 34.91
CA VAL A 597 8.82 -7.13 34.00
C VAL A 597 9.70 -6.04 34.60
N PRO A 598 10.97 -6.33 34.94
CA PRO A 598 11.86 -5.35 35.55
C PRO A 598 12.25 -4.25 34.57
N THR A 599 12.82 -3.16 35.07
CA THR A 599 13.59 -2.25 34.21
C THR A 599 14.96 -2.86 33.86
N LEU A 600 15.61 -2.38 32.80
CA LEU A 600 17.00 -2.79 32.49
C LEU A 600 17.95 -2.47 33.65
N LYS A 601 17.73 -1.35 34.34
CA LYS A 601 18.49 -0.96 35.53
C LYS A 601 18.32 -1.96 36.67
N GLU A 602 17.09 -2.33 36.99
CA GLU A 602 16.79 -3.38 37.99
C GLU A 602 17.38 -4.74 37.60
N ALA A 603 17.48 -5.01 36.29
CA ALA A 603 18.08 -6.23 35.76
C ALA A 603 19.62 -6.17 35.65
N GLY A 604 20.25 -5.11 36.13
CA GLY A 604 21.72 -4.97 36.22
C GLY A 604 22.39 -4.30 35.02
N VAL A 605 21.63 -3.68 34.12
CA VAL A 605 22.14 -2.89 32.98
C VAL A 605 21.69 -1.43 33.13
N ASP A 606 22.52 -0.63 33.77
CA ASP A 606 22.25 0.81 33.97
C ASP A 606 22.50 1.62 32.68
N GLY A 607 21.94 2.83 32.60
CA GLY A 607 22.22 3.77 31.51
C GLY A 607 21.45 3.53 30.20
N VAL A 608 20.46 2.63 30.19
CA VAL A 608 19.58 2.39 29.03
C VAL A 608 18.17 2.92 29.33
N ASP A 609 17.98 4.22 29.10
CA ASP A 609 16.70 4.90 29.25
C ASP A 609 16.27 5.51 27.91
N VAL A 610 15.27 4.88 27.28
CA VAL A 610 14.77 5.26 25.95
C VAL A 610 13.25 5.33 26.00
N GLN A 611 12.74 6.46 26.51
CA GLN A 611 11.33 6.81 26.38
C GLN A 611 11.04 7.38 24.98
N GLN A 612 9.92 6.98 24.38
CA GLN A 612 9.50 7.46 23.06
C GLN A 612 8.31 8.40 23.21
N TRP A 613 8.44 9.63 22.73
CA TRP A 613 7.34 10.59 22.68
C TRP A 613 6.79 10.71 21.25
N TYR A 614 5.51 11.04 21.14
CA TYR A 614 4.77 11.25 19.89
C TYR A 614 4.04 12.59 19.94
N GLY A 615 3.97 13.33 18.83
CA GLY A 615 3.28 14.62 18.80
C GLY A 615 3.00 15.14 17.40
N PHE A 616 2.23 16.22 17.33
CA PHE A 616 1.81 16.85 16.08
C PHE A 616 2.70 18.04 15.75
N PHE A 617 3.03 18.20 14.47
CA PHE A 617 3.77 19.33 13.91
C PHE A 617 3.08 19.85 12.65
N ALA A 618 3.35 21.10 12.32
CA ALA A 618 3.03 21.73 11.04
C ALA A 618 4.31 22.36 10.45
N PRO A 619 4.31 22.82 9.18
CA PRO A 619 5.40 23.62 8.64
C PRO A 619 5.70 24.86 9.51
N ALA A 620 6.97 25.26 9.63
CA ALA A 620 7.42 26.33 10.53
C ALA A 620 6.62 27.65 10.47
N LYS A 621 6.15 28.02 9.28
CA LYS A 621 5.48 29.31 9.03
C LYS A 621 3.97 29.26 9.24
N THR A 622 3.42 28.16 9.75
CA THR A 622 1.96 28.04 9.92
C THR A 622 1.47 29.08 10.93
N PRO A 623 0.44 29.88 10.62
CA PRO A 623 -0.02 30.95 11.49
C PRO A 623 -0.37 30.46 12.90
N LYS A 624 0.09 31.19 13.92
CA LYS A 624 -0.18 30.84 15.33
C LYS A 624 -1.66 30.59 15.64
N PRO A 625 -2.64 31.37 15.13
CA PRO A 625 -4.05 31.09 15.37
C PRO A 625 -4.50 29.69 14.89
N VAL A 626 -3.93 29.20 13.77
CA VAL A 626 -4.20 27.86 13.23
C VAL A 626 -3.58 26.79 14.14
N ILE A 627 -2.34 26.99 14.58
CA ILE A 627 -1.67 26.09 15.54
C ILE A 627 -2.45 26.00 16.85
N ASP A 628 -2.88 27.14 17.40
CA ASP A 628 -3.64 27.21 18.64
C ASP A 628 -5.01 26.53 18.49
N GLN A 629 -5.68 26.69 17.34
CA GLN A 629 -6.95 26.00 17.04
C GLN A 629 -6.78 24.49 16.96
N ILE A 630 -5.75 24.00 16.25
CA ILE A 630 -5.46 22.55 16.15
C ILE A 630 -5.07 21.99 17.51
N ASN A 631 -4.21 22.69 18.28
CA ASN A 631 -3.80 22.26 19.62
C ASN A 631 -5.01 22.15 20.55
N LYS A 632 -5.93 23.13 20.53
CA LYS A 632 -7.15 23.09 21.34
C LYS A 632 -8.00 21.86 21.00
N ALA A 633 -8.21 21.58 19.71
CA ALA A 633 -8.95 20.39 19.28
C ALA A 633 -8.21 19.08 19.63
N LEU A 634 -6.88 19.05 19.46
CA LEU A 634 -6.03 17.91 19.83
C LEU A 634 -6.15 17.60 21.33
N ASN A 635 -6.05 18.62 22.19
CA ASN A 635 -6.17 18.45 23.63
C ASN A 635 -7.57 17.98 24.05
N GLN A 636 -8.62 18.36 23.32
CA GLN A 636 -9.96 17.79 23.52
C GLN A 636 -10.02 16.30 23.17
N VAL A 637 -9.41 15.87 22.06
CA VAL A 637 -9.29 14.45 21.70
C VAL A 637 -8.50 13.68 22.75
N LEU A 638 -7.42 14.25 23.28
CA LEU A 638 -6.57 13.60 24.27
C LEU A 638 -7.18 13.60 25.68
N ALA A 639 -8.22 14.38 25.94
CA ALA A 639 -9.02 14.33 27.15
C ALA A 639 -10.20 13.33 27.07
N ASP A 640 -10.50 12.80 25.88
CA ASP A 640 -11.56 11.84 25.67
C ASP A 640 -11.20 10.46 26.26
N LYS A 641 -12.09 9.94 27.12
CA LYS A 641 -11.85 8.70 27.88
C LYS A 641 -11.62 7.48 26.98
N GLU A 642 -12.31 7.40 25.85
CA GLU A 642 -12.15 6.29 24.91
C GLU A 642 -10.78 6.35 24.23
N THR A 643 -10.34 7.55 23.83
CA THR A 643 -9.02 7.78 23.24
C THR A 643 -7.90 7.44 24.22
N ILE A 644 -8.01 7.94 25.46
CA ILE A 644 -7.07 7.62 26.54
C ILE A 644 -6.99 6.10 26.73
N LYS A 645 -8.15 5.43 26.85
CA LYS A 645 -8.22 3.98 27.03
C LYS A 645 -7.54 3.23 25.88
N ARG A 646 -7.85 3.54 24.62
CA ARG A 646 -7.25 2.87 23.44
C ARG A 646 -5.72 3.01 23.38
N ILE A 647 -5.20 4.18 23.78
CA ILE A 647 -3.76 4.46 23.80
C ILE A 647 -3.09 3.75 24.98
N GLN A 648 -3.70 3.81 26.17
CA GLN A 648 -3.16 3.24 27.40
C GLN A 648 -3.26 1.71 27.48
N GLU A 649 -4.27 1.07 26.90
CA GLU A 649 -4.40 -0.40 26.89
C GLU A 649 -3.23 -1.12 26.21
N HIS A 650 -2.49 -0.40 25.37
CA HIS A 650 -1.31 -0.88 24.68
C HIS A 650 0.01 -0.36 25.32
N GLY A 651 -0.04 0.49 26.34
CA GLY A 651 1.16 0.90 27.09
C GLY A 651 1.82 2.17 26.59
N ALA A 652 1.04 3.08 25.98
CA ALA A 652 1.41 4.48 25.88
C ALA A 652 0.62 5.31 26.90
N GLU A 653 1.27 6.26 27.57
CA GLU A 653 0.67 7.22 28.48
C GLU A 653 0.33 8.49 27.70
N VAL A 654 -0.96 8.84 27.60
CA VAL A 654 -1.40 10.10 27.00
C VAL A 654 -0.89 11.28 27.83
N GLU A 655 -0.29 12.25 27.18
CA GLU A 655 0.19 13.49 27.81
C GLU A 655 -0.09 14.66 26.87
N THR A 656 -0.86 15.63 27.35
CA THR A 656 -1.19 16.85 26.62
C THR A 656 -0.16 17.93 26.89
N SER A 657 -0.02 18.87 25.97
CA SER A 657 0.86 20.02 26.17
C SER A 657 0.37 21.25 25.41
N THR A 658 0.97 22.40 25.72
CA THR A 658 0.94 23.56 24.83
C THR A 658 1.95 23.37 23.69
N PRO A 659 1.79 24.11 22.56
CA PRO A 659 2.79 24.18 21.49
C PRO A 659 4.19 24.53 22.01
N GLU A 660 4.28 25.53 22.89
CA GLU A 660 5.54 26.06 23.42
C GLU A 660 6.26 25.01 24.28
N ARG A 661 5.52 24.35 25.17
CA ARG A 661 6.08 23.30 26.04
C ARG A 661 6.57 22.10 25.21
N PHE A 662 5.85 21.76 24.15
CA PHE A 662 6.29 20.69 23.26
C PHE A 662 7.55 21.08 22.48
N GLY A 663 7.64 22.33 22.01
CA GLY A 663 8.85 22.85 21.37
C GLY A 663 10.08 22.81 22.29
N GLU A 664 9.93 23.12 23.57
CA GLU A 664 11.00 22.96 24.57
C GLU A 664 11.44 21.50 24.72
N LEU A 665 10.48 20.57 24.78
CA LEU A 665 10.77 19.14 24.86
C LEU A 665 11.61 18.70 23.66
N VAL A 666 11.21 19.07 22.43
CA VAL A 666 11.94 18.74 21.20
C VAL A 666 13.38 19.25 21.24
N LYS A 667 13.60 20.50 21.64
CA LYS A 667 14.95 21.09 21.75
C LYS A 667 15.80 20.35 22.78
N SER A 668 15.23 20.05 23.95
CA SER A 668 15.95 19.36 25.03
C SER A 668 16.31 17.92 24.65
N GLU A 669 15.40 17.20 23.99
CA GLU A 669 15.63 15.84 23.52
C GLU A 669 16.66 15.80 22.39
N LEU A 670 16.61 16.73 21.44
CA LEU A 670 17.65 16.83 20.39
C LEU A 670 19.05 17.05 21.01
N ALA A 671 19.17 17.95 21.99
CA ALA A 671 20.43 18.20 22.69
C ALA A 671 20.93 16.96 23.44
N LYS A 672 20.02 16.28 24.17
CA LYS A 672 20.30 15.03 24.88
C LYS A 672 20.82 13.95 23.93
N TRP A 673 20.13 13.70 22.82
CA TRP A 673 20.51 12.63 21.89
C TRP A 673 21.79 12.95 21.12
N LYS A 674 22.10 14.22 20.82
CA LYS A 674 23.43 14.62 20.33
C LYS A 674 24.53 14.25 21.32
N GLY A 675 24.33 14.53 22.61
CA GLY A 675 25.27 14.13 23.67
C GLY A 675 25.41 12.61 23.80
N VAL A 676 24.33 11.84 23.58
CA VAL A 676 24.39 10.37 23.56
C VAL A 676 25.20 9.86 22.37
N VAL A 677 24.91 10.34 21.15
CA VAL A 677 25.65 9.94 19.93
C VAL A 677 27.15 10.18 20.09
N GLN A 678 27.54 11.35 20.63
CA GLN A 678 28.94 11.68 20.87
C GLN A 678 29.60 10.75 21.90
N ARG A 679 28.96 10.52 23.06
CA ARG A 679 29.52 9.68 24.12
C ARG A 679 29.61 8.20 23.74
N ALA A 680 28.57 7.68 23.09
CA ALA A 680 28.47 6.29 22.68
C ALA A 680 29.14 6.01 21.32
N LYS A 681 29.65 7.05 20.63
CA LYS A 681 30.26 6.98 19.29
C LYS A 681 29.37 6.26 18.27
N LEU A 682 28.07 6.55 18.32
CA LEU A 682 27.10 5.93 17.42
C LEU A 682 27.28 6.47 15.99
N THR A 683 27.22 5.57 15.01
CA THR A 683 27.29 5.89 13.59
C THR A 683 25.95 5.64 12.91
N ALA A 684 25.74 6.31 11.78
CA ALA A 684 24.57 6.06 10.92
C ALA A 684 24.71 4.78 10.09
N GLU A 685 25.95 4.33 9.87
CA GLU A 685 26.35 3.09 9.19
C GLU A 685 26.35 1.90 10.14
#